data_AF-A0A349MS38-F1
#
_entry.id   AF-A0A349MS38-F1
#
_cell.length_a   1.000
_cell.length_b   1.000
_cell.length_c   1.000
_cell.angle_alpha   90.00
_cell.angle_beta   90.00
_cell.angle_gamma   90.00
#
_symmetry.space_group_name_H-M   'P 1'
#
loop_
_entity.id
_entity.type
_entity.pdbx_description
1 polymer ?
#
loop_
_entity_poly.entity_id
_entity_poly.type
_entity_poly.pdbx_seq_one_letter_code
_entity_poly.pdbx_strand_id
1 'polypeptide(L)'
;GFKQGAKTKTLSDEPDLTSSVDALGFKIFDDLNSGAVVVYDATERDSWTGFKEVETSYYDKASGAELGKSFKMNSQFSDPAGNTLSSENTHYEAIDGTFLGNSQTEKDASGNIVSGSSRTDSIQTVTAEPSWLDFDADGTKGEVSITGVEMRVETGSEAWGFMQGSTFVSETRDFTHYFSKDTFEHLGGSEVIDGVTSKIGPNWTPLGTQKSTASLADLPVLGAGEFAYLLYSAAKVELDVSSGQSTYYDATDGSIIGTSDEMSNMSLMRAGQTFMGTEIHYRGPMGEFYGNQWYDSAVSPTKFGQDIEYQKTLTDEPKFVDFDGNGTAGEYIAGGRAVRIREKIETIDGDTFSDFTYFDASSGAMLGQTSAFGTYTTVFDGKGLPTGDIYVGNSKNTINDILEVGTWSNPTGIDLATAVADASTQFFQEKITLGEVFSPDGSTIIGGQLQGSTYTVKLTGSLTLNGENLEGEINTVMLTLNNAVIGSIDTLALPVELMQVVLDSLSASAAPAFAITATPGSNTIQVANSTLDEYSSHQLKVQIVNDSNQSLLIEGTVFAGSVSHPGGSPIPNQFEIAQDVLAGNINYAISSAADPSIWSTVTKVEIFEDGNWTNAHEGSENIESLTFGAFTAAAGNIHGIVGADYILAPSDNIQNFIDAATDVDGNGAIVIALSEGKYQQDFTITKGMEIWGSAKGIDISTDGGDLGSTVDEISEVIFDITDGGRGVGETWIDGKVTVASDGATLDGLRLHSSDGPLAFTGSDIDNFTLLNSYVTGFKGQNSVRYNDKDGTKSDGWTIDGNLIGGVSGGVGGSLYLTGLDNSMVSDNVFWRPGAAHLYLEDVSNFNVNNNFFVQGLHAGAADSDGLLAALSTSSFGYTGFGSGGYGYGGGGSGGPVGAVTDGSGAT
;
A
#
# COMPACT_ATOMS: atom_id res chain seq x y z
N GLY A 1 -24.69 56.30 -2.41
CA GLY A 1 -25.94 55.53 -2.57
C GLY A 1 -26.99 56.10 -1.65
N PHE A 2 -28.24 56.19 -2.10
CA PHE A 2 -29.36 56.48 -1.21
C PHE A 2 -29.50 55.30 -0.24
N LYS A 3 -29.37 55.53 1.07
CA LYS A 3 -29.77 54.55 2.08
C LYS A 3 -31.27 54.76 2.31
N GLN A 4 -32.08 53.75 1.99
CA GLN A 4 -33.50 53.77 2.30
C GLN A 4 -33.67 53.74 3.84
N GLY A 5 -34.47 54.65 4.39
CA GLY A 5 -34.79 54.65 5.83
C GLY A 5 -35.79 53.54 6.18
N ALA A 6 -35.91 53.24 7.47
CA ALA A 6 -36.84 52.23 7.99
C ALA A 6 -38.28 52.51 7.51
N LYS A 7 -38.93 51.51 6.90
CA LYS A 7 -40.36 51.52 6.60
C LYS A 7 -41.13 51.14 7.86
N THR A 8 -42.13 51.94 8.22
CA THR A 8 -43.05 51.62 9.32
C THR A 8 -44.48 51.70 8.78
N LYS A 9 -45.31 50.72 9.15
CA LYS A 9 -46.75 50.66 8.79
C LYS A 9 -47.57 50.75 10.07
N THR A 10 -48.73 51.42 10.04
CA THR A 10 -49.70 51.36 11.14
C THR A 10 -50.49 50.06 11.02
N LEU A 11 -50.35 49.15 11.99
CA LEU A 11 -50.81 47.76 11.91
C LEU A 11 -52.09 47.48 12.72
N SER A 12 -53.09 48.36 12.65
CA SER A 12 -54.29 48.24 13.52
C SER A 12 -55.20 47.04 13.19
N ASP A 13 -55.11 46.48 11.99
CA ASP A 13 -56.06 45.48 11.47
C ASP A 13 -55.40 44.29 10.73
N GLU A 14 -54.06 44.16 10.77
CA GLU A 14 -53.37 43.05 10.09
C GLU A 14 -53.45 41.73 10.88
N PRO A 15 -53.61 40.58 10.19
CA PRO A 15 -53.70 39.27 10.83
C PRO A 15 -52.37 38.79 11.44
N ASP A 16 -52.46 38.04 12.54
CA ASP A 16 -51.30 37.39 13.17
C ASP A 16 -50.76 36.26 12.29
N LEU A 17 -49.43 36.18 12.16
CA LEU A 17 -48.75 35.05 11.55
C LEU A 17 -48.83 33.84 12.49
N THR A 18 -49.24 32.70 11.94
CA THR A 18 -49.27 31.41 12.67
C THR A 18 -48.72 30.32 11.77
N SER A 19 -48.28 29.21 12.36
CA SER A 19 -47.82 28.03 11.61
C SER A 19 -48.88 27.44 10.67
N SER A 20 -50.17 27.73 10.91
CA SER A 20 -51.28 27.30 10.03
C SER A 20 -51.46 28.19 8.79
N VAL A 21 -50.93 29.42 8.83
CA VAL A 21 -50.95 30.36 7.70
C VAL A 21 -49.73 30.14 6.82
N ASP A 22 -48.55 30.15 7.44
CA ASP A 22 -47.28 29.88 6.80
C ASP A 22 -46.32 29.27 7.84
N ALA A 23 -46.10 27.96 7.75
CA ALA A 23 -45.29 27.23 8.72
C ALA A 23 -43.83 27.67 8.73
N LEU A 24 -43.24 27.86 7.54
CA LEU A 24 -41.83 28.22 7.40
C LEU A 24 -41.60 29.70 7.70
N GLY A 25 -42.51 30.56 7.21
CA GLY A 25 -42.51 31.99 7.56
C GLY A 25 -42.68 32.22 9.05
N PHE A 26 -43.58 31.47 9.71
CA PHE A 26 -43.74 31.53 11.17
C PHE A 26 -42.42 31.17 11.87
N LYS A 27 -41.79 30.05 11.52
CA LYS A 27 -40.49 29.67 12.08
C LYS A 27 -39.43 30.77 11.90
N ILE A 28 -39.25 31.25 10.67
CA ILE A 28 -38.22 32.26 10.34
C ILE A 28 -38.45 33.58 11.09
N PHE A 29 -39.64 34.17 10.98
CA PHE A 29 -39.89 35.52 11.46
C PHE A 29 -40.23 35.59 12.95
N ASP A 30 -40.77 34.52 13.54
CA ASP A 30 -40.94 34.42 14.99
C ASP A 30 -39.58 34.31 15.70
N ASP A 31 -38.65 33.49 15.16
CA ASP A 31 -37.28 33.38 15.67
C ASP A 31 -36.53 34.72 15.56
N LEU A 32 -36.60 35.39 14.39
CA LEU A 32 -36.02 36.73 14.19
C LEU A 32 -36.60 37.77 15.15
N ASN A 33 -37.88 37.65 15.50
CA ASN A 33 -38.56 38.57 16.41
C ASN A 33 -38.50 38.13 17.88
N SER A 34 -37.66 37.13 18.22
CA SER A 34 -37.50 36.61 19.57
C SER A 34 -38.82 36.15 20.22
N GLY A 35 -39.71 35.55 19.43
CA GLY A 35 -41.03 35.06 19.85
C GLY A 35 -42.08 36.16 20.10
N ALA A 36 -41.82 37.40 19.70
CA ALA A 36 -42.81 38.47 19.74
C ALA A 36 -43.77 38.37 18.54
N VAL A 37 -45.03 38.78 18.74
CA VAL A 37 -46.11 38.59 17.76
C VAL A 37 -45.77 39.25 16.41
N VAL A 38 -45.73 38.44 15.36
CA VAL A 38 -45.57 38.85 13.96
C VAL A 38 -46.94 38.96 13.29
N VAL A 39 -47.14 40.01 12.49
CA VAL A 39 -48.30 40.15 11.59
C VAL A 39 -47.83 40.20 10.13
N TYR A 40 -48.73 39.91 9.19
CA TYR A 40 -48.39 39.86 7.77
C TYR A 40 -49.38 40.63 6.89
N ASP A 41 -48.90 41.11 5.75
CA ASP A 41 -49.69 41.73 4.67
C ASP A 41 -49.36 41.05 3.34
N ALA A 42 -50.35 40.43 2.69
CA ALA A 42 -50.17 39.64 1.48
C ALA A 42 -50.83 40.31 0.27
N THR A 43 -50.06 40.50 -0.81
CA THR A 43 -50.53 41.05 -2.08
C THR A 43 -50.46 39.99 -3.17
N GLU A 44 -51.60 39.62 -3.74
CA GLU A 44 -51.69 38.72 -4.88
C GLU A 44 -51.62 39.48 -6.22
N ARG A 45 -50.90 38.92 -7.20
CA ARG A 45 -50.79 39.44 -8.57
C ARG A 45 -50.92 38.31 -9.59
N ASP A 46 -51.40 38.64 -10.78
CA ASP A 46 -51.39 37.71 -11.91
C ASP A 46 -50.01 37.74 -12.59
N SER A 47 -49.37 36.56 -12.70
CA SER A 47 -48.12 36.42 -13.46
C SER A 47 -48.39 36.41 -14.96
N TRP A 48 -47.32 36.59 -15.75
CA TRP A 48 -47.40 36.48 -17.21
C TRP A 48 -47.72 35.06 -17.71
N THR A 49 -47.56 34.04 -16.86
CA THR A 49 -47.86 32.62 -17.15
C THR A 49 -49.29 32.24 -16.78
N GLY A 50 -50.10 33.17 -16.25
CA GLY A 50 -51.49 32.92 -15.84
C GLY A 50 -51.64 32.25 -14.47
N PHE A 51 -50.53 32.00 -13.77
CA PHE A 51 -50.53 31.54 -12.38
C PHE A 51 -50.46 32.71 -11.40
N LYS A 52 -50.87 32.49 -10.15
CA LYS A 52 -50.85 33.51 -9.09
C LYS A 52 -49.45 33.64 -8.48
N GLU A 53 -49.03 34.87 -8.25
CA GLU A 53 -47.87 35.24 -7.44
C GLU A 53 -48.34 35.98 -6.19
N VAL A 54 -47.85 35.60 -5.00
CA VAL A 54 -48.19 36.25 -3.74
C VAL A 54 -46.91 36.79 -3.09
N GLU A 55 -46.84 38.11 -2.92
CA GLU A 55 -45.81 38.77 -2.11
C GLU A 55 -46.38 39.02 -0.71
N THR A 56 -45.74 38.45 0.33
CA THR A 56 -46.13 38.66 1.73
C THR A 56 -45.05 39.43 2.46
N SER A 57 -45.41 40.53 3.12
CA SER A 57 -44.49 41.29 3.98
C SER A 57 -44.80 41.03 5.45
N TYR A 58 -43.77 40.82 6.27
CA TYR A 58 -43.88 40.46 7.69
C TYR A 58 -43.45 41.62 8.57
N TYR A 59 -44.16 41.84 9.67
CA TYR A 59 -43.92 42.98 10.56
C TYR A 59 -43.96 42.58 12.03
N ASP A 60 -43.12 43.21 12.85
CA ASP A 60 -43.27 43.19 14.29
C ASP A 60 -44.51 44.00 14.70
N LYS A 61 -45.45 43.36 15.40
CA LYS A 61 -46.74 43.98 15.75
C LYS A 61 -46.61 45.17 16.70
N ALA A 62 -45.61 45.15 17.58
CA ALA A 62 -45.45 46.16 18.63
C ALA A 62 -44.83 47.47 18.10
N SER A 63 -43.84 47.37 17.23
CA SER A 63 -43.04 48.48 16.71
C SER A 63 -43.48 48.93 15.31
N GLY A 64 -44.14 48.06 14.55
CA GLY A 64 -44.47 48.31 13.15
C GLY A 64 -43.28 48.19 12.18
N ALA A 65 -42.15 47.67 12.66
CA ALA A 65 -40.97 47.43 11.82
C ALA A 65 -41.20 46.25 10.88
N GLU A 66 -40.85 46.41 9.61
CA GLU A 66 -40.77 45.31 8.65
C GLU A 66 -39.65 44.35 9.10
N LEU A 67 -39.92 43.05 9.09
CA LEU A 67 -38.95 41.99 9.43
C LEU A 67 -38.37 41.34 8.17
N GLY A 68 -39.16 41.26 7.10
CA GLY A 68 -38.77 40.68 5.83
C GLY A 68 -39.97 40.37 4.95
N LYS A 69 -39.75 39.56 3.92
CA LYS A 69 -40.75 39.26 2.89
C LYS A 69 -40.68 37.80 2.44
N SER A 70 -41.77 37.35 1.82
CA SER A 70 -41.78 36.14 1.02
C SER A 70 -42.43 36.33 -0.34
N PHE A 71 -41.98 35.54 -1.31
CA PHE A 71 -42.52 35.48 -2.67
C PHE A 71 -42.94 34.06 -2.98
N LYS A 72 -44.25 33.84 -3.10
CA LYS A 72 -44.84 32.56 -3.47
C LYS A 72 -45.24 32.55 -4.94
N MET A 73 -44.79 31.54 -5.66
CA MET A 73 -45.00 31.35 -7.10
C MET A 73 -45.56 29.95 -7.36
N ASN A 74 -46.58 29.86 -8.20
CA ASN A 74 -47.16 28.59 -8.64
C ASN A 74 -46.86 28.35 -10.12
N SER A 75 -46.64 27.08 -10.49
CA SER A 75 -46.42 26.67 -11.88
C SER A 75 -46.93 25.25 -12.14
N GLN A 76 -47.00 24.85 -13.41
CA GLN A 76 -47.30 23.49 -13.84
C GLN A 76 -46.39 23.07 -15.00
N PHE A 77 -45.98 21.81 -14.99
CA PHE A 77 -45.20 21.20 -16.07
C PHE A 77 -45.55 19.73 -16.24
N SER A 78 -45.05 19.10 -17.30
CA SER A 78 -45.23 17.67 -17.55
C SER A 78 -43.99 16.90 -17.14
N ASP A 79 -44.18 15.78 -16.46
CA ASP A 79 -43.10 14.82 -16.21
C ASP A 79 -42.66 14.12 -17.53
N PRO A 80 -41.55 13.35 -17.54
CA PRO A 80 -41.12 12.60 -18.72
C PRO A 80 -42.14 11.57 -19.25
N ALA A 81 -43.11 11.16 -18.44
CA ALA A 81 -44.20 10.25 -18.81
C ALA A 81 -45.45 11.00 -19.34
N GLY A 82 -45.43 12.33 -19.35
CA GLY A 82 -46.52 13.19 -19.83
C GLY A 82 -47.58 13.54 -18.78
N ASN A 83 -47.41 13.14 -17.51
CA ASN A 83 -48.33 13.50 -16.43
C ASN A 83 -48.14 14.96 -16.01
N THR A 84 -49.22 15.64 -15.65
CA THR A 84 -49.16 17.03 -15.15
C THR A 84 -48.75 17.05 -13.69
N LEU A 85 -47.71 17.83 -13.39
CA LEU A 85 -47.25 18.17 -12.06
C LEU A 85 -47.56 19.64 -11.75
N SER A 86 -48.02 19.90 -10.53
CA SER A 86 -48.17 21.26 -10.00
C SER A 86 -47.04 21.56 -9.03
N SER A 87 -46.40 22.72 -9.18
CA SER A 87 -45.28 23.15 -8.36
C SER A 87 -45.61 24.46 -7.65
N GLU A 88 -45.31 24.50 -6.36
CA GLU A 88 -45.42 25.67 -5.50
C GLU A 88 -44.04 25.97 -4.92
N ASN A 89 -43.57 27.21 -5.05
CA ASN A 89 -42.27 27.66 -4.54
C ASN A 89 -42.46 28.95 -3.75
N THR A 90 -41.99 28.99 -2.51
CA THR A 90 -41.98 30.18 -1.66
C THR A 90 -40.56 30.51 -1.24
N HIS A 91 -40.10 31.72 -1.55
CA HIS A 91 -38.79 32.25 -1.16
C HIS A 91 -38.94 33.28 -0.05
N TYR A 92 -38.06 33.25 0.97
CA TYR A 92 -38.08 34.16 2.11
C TYR A 92 -36.79 34.98 2.18
N GLU A 93 -36.92 36.29 2.36
CA GLU A 93 -35.80 37.22 2.44
C GLU A 93 -35.97 38.23 3.58
N ALA A 94 -34.84 38.69 4.11
CA ALA A 94 -34.78 39.80 5.04
C ALA A 94 -35.02 41.14 4.32
N ILE A 95 -35.14 42.23 5.09
CA ILE A 95 -35.38 43.59 4.56
C ILE A 95 -34.29 44.03 3.57
N ASP A 96 -33.06 43.57 3.76
CA ASP A 96 -31.91 43.89 2.91
C ASP A 96 -31.74 42.94 1.72
N GLY A 97 -32.67 41.99 1.54
CA GLY A 97 -32.63 40.97 0.49
C GLY A 97 -31.77 39.76 0.85
N THR A 98 -31.27 39.65 2.09
CA THR A 98 -30.56 38.45 2.53
C THR A 98 -31.51 37.25 2.53
N PHE A 99 -31.08 36.13 1.95
CA PHE A 99 -31.82 34.88 1.94
C PHE A 99 -32.03 34.33 3.35
N LEU A 100 -33.27 33.98 3.70
CA LEU A 100 -33.62 33.38 5.00
C LEU A 100 -34.11 31.94 4.87
N GLY A 101 -34.63 31.55 3.70
CA GLY A 101 -35.12 30.21 3.47
C GLY A 101 -35.97 30.10 2.21
N ASN A 102 -36.30 28.87 1.84
CA ASN A 102 -37.26 28.58 0.78
C ASN A 102 -38.00 27.27 1.05
N SER A 103 -39.18 27.14 0.45
CA SER A 103 -39.93 25.88 0.40
C SER A 103 -40.40 25.62 -1.02
N GLN A 104 -40.26 24.39 -1.49
CA GLN A 104 -40.82 23.92 -2.75
C GLN A 104 -41.64 22.66 -2.55
N THR A 105 -42.71 22.50 -3.32
CA THR A 105 -43.52 21.29 -3.31
C THR A 105 -44.08 21.02 -4.69
N GLU A 106 -43.91 19.79 -5.15
CA GLU A 106 -44.43 19.28 -6.40
C GLU A 106 -45.47 18.19 -6.12
N LYS A 107 -46.63 18.31 -6.75
CA LYS A 107 -47.75 17.38 -6.57
C LYS A 107 -48.24 16.82 -7.88
N ASP A 108 -48.57 15.53 -7.87
CA ASP A 108 -49.25 14.87 -8.98
C ASP A 108 -50.72 15.33 -9.10
N ALA A 109 -51.40 14.86 -10.15
CA ALA A 109 -52.81 15.19 -10.39
C ALA A 109 -53.77 14.69 -9.28
N SER A 110 -53.34 13.72 -8.46
CA SER A 110 -54.10 13.19 -7.32
C SER A 110 -53.85 13.97 -6.03
N GLY A 111 -52.89 14.90 -6.02
CA GLY A 111 -52.49 15.70 -4.88
C GLY A 111 -51.38 15.07 -4.02
N ASN A 112 -50.78 13.97 -4.45
CA ASN A 112 -49.65 13.34 -3.75
C ASN A 112 -48.39 14.17 -3.93
N ILE A 113 -47.59 14.35 -2.87
CA ILE A 113 -46.30 15.05 -2.93
C ILE A 113 -45.28 14.11 -3.56
N VAL A 114 -44.85 14.41 -4.78
CA VAL A 114 -43.81 13.61 -5.49
C VAL A 114 -42.41 14.08 -5.16
N SER A 115 -42.26 15.37 -4.87
CA SER A 115 -41.02 16.01 -4.44
C SER A 115 -41.37 17.22 -3.58
N GLY A 116 -40.61 17.46 -2.53
CA GLY A 116 -40.76 18.61 -1.66
C GLY A 116 -39.45 18.92 -0.96
N SER A 117 -39.18 20.20 -0.74
CA SER A 117 -38.03 20.64 0.02
C SER A 117 -38.36 21.89 0.81
N SER A 118 -37.78 22.03 1.98
CA SER A 118 -37.83 23.25 2.78
C SER A 118 -36.49 23.42 3.46
N ARG A 119 -36.00 24.65 3.51
CA ARG A 119 -34.79 24.99 4.25
C ARG A 119 -34.83 26.40 4.81
N THR A 120 -34.16 26.58 5.93
CA THR A 120 -33.89 27.88 6.57
C THR A 120 -32.39 28.02 6.77
N ASP A 121 -31.85 29.21 6.54
CA ASP A 121 -30.47 29.57 6.86
C ASP A 121 -30.48 30.73 7.87
N SER A 122 -29.77 30.55 8.99
CA SER A 122 -29.69 31.55 10.05
C SER A 122 -28.33 31.52 10.74
N ILE A 123 -27.86 32.69 11.17
CA ILE A 123 -26.69 32.77 12.06
C ILE A 123 -27.19 32.56 13.49
N GLN A 124 -26.67 31.53 14.16
CA GLN A 124 -27.03 31.19 15.53
C GLN A 124 -25.79 31.14 16.42
N THR A 125 -25.96 31.50 17.69
CA THR A 125 -24.97 31.21 18.73
C THR A 125 -25.25 29.82 19.29
N VAL A 126 -24.45 28.85 18.86
CA VAL A 126 -24.53 27.46 19.31
C VAL A 126 -23.86 27.34 20.67
N THR A 127 -24.56 26.76 21.64
CA THR A 127 -24.11 26.65 23.05
C THR A 127 -24.03 25.20 23.53
N ALA A 128 -24.30 24.24 22.67
CA ALA A 128 -24.18 22.81 22.95
C ALA A 128 -23.75 22.07 21.69
N GLU A 129 -23.03 20.97 21.88
CA GLU A 129 -22.47 20.16 20.80
C GLU A 129 -23.24 18.84 20.64
N PRO A 130 -23.44 18.38 19.39
CA PRO A 130 -23.82 16.99 19.13
C PRO A 130 -22.73 16.03 19.63
N SER A 131 -23.12 14.85 20.12
CA SER A 131 -22.20 13.84 20.67
C SER A 131 -21.05 13.36 19.77
N TRP A 132 -21.03 13.74 18.49
CA TRP A 132 -19.99 13.36 17.52
C TRP A 132 -19.20 14.55 16.95
N LEU A 133 -19.55 15.79 17.32
CA LEU A 133 -18.89 17.02 16.86
C LEU A 133 -18.23 17.75 18.04
N ASP A 134 -17.17 18.48 17.72
CA ASP A 134 -16.41 19.38 18.60
C ASP A 134 -16.37 20.73 17.89
N PHE A 135 -17.04 21.73 18.46
CA PHE A 135 -17.23 23.07 17.89
C PHE A 135 -16.32 24.12 18.51
N ASP A 136 -15.95 23.99 19.79
CA ASP A 136 -15.04 24.93 20.46
C ASP A 136 -13.56 24.51 20.43
N ALA A 137 -13.28 23.34 19.83
CA ALA A 137 -11.97 22.77 19.59
C ALA A 137 -11.16 22.54 20.88
N ASP A 138 -11.84 22.22 21.98
CA ASP A 138 -11.21 21.86 23.23
C ASP A 138 -10.79 20.37 23.29
N GLY A 139 -11.19 19.58 22.28
CA GLY A 139 -10.87 18.17 22.12
C GLY A 139 -11.89 17.22 22.76
N THR A 140 -12.95 17.74 23.36
CA THR A 140 -14.11 16.97 23.83
C THR A 140 -15.32 17.14 22.90
N LYS A 141 -16.30 16.23 23.01
CA LYS A 141 -17.46 16.14 22.10
C LYS A 141 -18.73 15.90 22.91
N GLY A 142 -19.83 16.50 22.46
CA GLY A 142 -21.16 16.26 23.05
C GLY A 142 -21.48 17.08 24.30
N GLU A 143 -20.79 18.19 24.49
CA GLU A 143 -20.93 19.11 25.60
C GLU A 143 -22.30 19.76 25.55
N VAL A 144 -23.04 19.66 26.66
CA VAL A 144 -24.34 20.33 26.80
C VAL A 144 -24.22 21.84 27.08
N SER A 145 -23.00 22.36 27.22
CA SER A 145 -22.71 23.77 27.52
C SER A 145 -21.27 24.13 27.12
N ILE A 146 -21.11 24.81 25.98
CA ILE A 146 -19.83 25.38 25.50
C ILE A 146 -19.83 26.91 25.55
N THR A 147 -18.66 27.52 25.36
CA THR A 147 -18.59 28.96 25.08
C THR A 147 -19.25 29.21 23.73
N GLY A 148 -20.32 30.02 23.69
CA GLY A 148 -21.16 30.16 22.50
C GLY A 148 -20.38 30.47 21.21
N VAL A 149 -20.51 29.59 20.21
CA VAL A 149 -19.86 29.72 18.89
C VAL A 149 -20.90 30.25 17.89
N GLU A 150 -20.59 31.32 17.18
CA GLU A 150 -21.47 31.82 16.12
C GLU A 150 -21.27 31.01 14.82
N MET A 151 -22.34 30.36 14.36
CA MET A 151 -22.33 29.47 13.20
C MET A 151 -23.52 29.77 12.30
N ARG A 152 -23.41 29.41 11.02
CA ARG A 152 -24.58 29.32 10.13
C ARG A 152 -25.21 27.95 10.34
N VAL A 153 -26.50 27.93 10.64
CA VAL A 153 -27.25 26.70 10.85
C VAL A 153 -28.30 26.61 9.75
N GLU A 154 -28.10 25.64 8.87
CA GLU A 154 -29.10 25.26 7.88
C GLU A 154 -29.97 24.14 8.47
N THR A 155 -31.28 24.34 8.50
CA THR A 155 -32.23 23.27 8.87
C THR A 155 -33.29 23.13 7.81
N GLY A 156 -33.73 21.90 7.56
CA GLY A 156 -34.70 21.67 6.51
C GLY A 156 -35.31 20.28 6.53
N SER A 157 -36.22 20.08 5.58
CA SER A 157 -36.89 18.81 5.34
C SER A 157 -37.07 18.62 3.84
N GLU A 158 -36.74 17.44 3.35
CA GLU A 158 -37.02 16.97 1.99
C GLU A 158 -38.02 15.83 2.05
N ALA A 159 -38.89 15.76 1.03
CA ALA A 159 -39.84 14.68 0.86
C ALA A 159 -39.80 14.22 -0.59
N TRP A 160 -39.82 12.92 -0.82
CA TRP A 160 -39.97 12.34 -2.14
C TRP A 160 -40.93 11.17 -2.08
N GLY A 161 -41.66 10.97 -3.17
CA GLY A 161 -42.62 9.88 -3.27
C GLY A 161 -42.46 9.08 -4.54
N PHE A 162 -42.66 7.77 -4.42
CA PHE A 162 -42.53 6.83 -5.52
C PHE A 162 -43.56 5.71 -5.40
N MET A 163 -43.81 5.02 -6.52
CA MET A 163 -44.71 3.88 -6.55
C MET A 163 -43.96 2.61 -6.19
N GLN A 164 -44.32 1.98 -5.07
CA GLN A 164 -43.90 0.62 -4.72
C GLN A 164 -45.02 -0.35 -5.16
N GLY A 165 -44.84 -0.94 -6.35
CA GLY A 165 -45.90 -1.71 -7.00
C GLY A 165 -47.11 -0.83 -7.34
N SER A 166 -48.27 -1.11 -6.74
CA SER A 166 -49.49 -0.30 -6.91
C SER A 166 -49.76 0.70 -5.78
N THR A 167 -48.83 0.86 -4.83
CA THR A 167 -48.98 1.75 -3.65
C THR A 167 -48.02 2.92 -3.76
N PHE A 168 -48.49 4.14 -3.48
CA PHE A 168 -47.63 5.31 -3.37
C PHE A 168 -47.00 5.34 -1.98
N VAL A 169 -45.67 5.39 -1.92
CA VAL A 169 -44.88 5.50 -0.70
C VAL A 169 -44.23 6.89 -0.70
N SER A 170 -44.18 7.52 0.47
CA SER A 170 -43.51 8.81 0.67
C SER A 170 -42.48 8.64 1.78
N GLU A 171 -41.27 9.12 1.52
CA GLU A 171 -40.17 9.19 2.47
C GLU A 171 -39.85 10.65 2.76
N THR A 172 -39.28 10.90 3.94
CA THR A 172 -38.89 12.24 4.39
C THR A 172 -37.47 12.22 4.96
N ARG A 173 -36.67 13.22 4.60
CA ARG A 173 -35.35 13.51 5.19
C ARG A 173 -35.38 14.84 5.92
N ASP A 174 -35.26 14.82 7.24
CA ASP A 174 -35.03 16.03 8.03
C ASP A 174 -33.53 16.23 8.21
N PHE A 175 -33.03 17.46 8.09
CA PHE A 175 -31.60 17.74 8.20
C PHE A 175 -31.26 18.98 9.01
N THR A 176 -30.08 18.97 9.60
CA THR A 176 -29.44 20.11 10.27
C THR A 176 -27.95 20.10 9.94
N HIS A 177 -27.47 21.18 9.34
CA HIS A 177 -26.06 21.34 8.95
C HIS A 177 -25.50 22.62 9.55
N TYR A 178 -24.27 22.54 10.05
CA TYR A 178 -23.54 23.63 10.65
C TYR A 178 -22.44 24.08 9.70
N PHE A 179 -22.35 25.39 9.47
CA PHE A 179 -21.31 25.98 8.65
C PHE A 179 -20.60 27.10 9.41
N SER A 180 -19.34 27.30 9.08
CA SER A 180 -18.58 28.46 9.53
C SER A 180 -19.28 29.75 9.09
N LYS A 181 -19.46 30.68 10.04
CA LYS A 181 -20.12 31.97 9.79
C LYS A 181 -19.48 32.78 8.67
N ASP A 182 -18.15 32.75 8.61
CA ASP A 182 -17.35 33.60 7.73
C ASP A 182 -16.89 32.89 6.46
N THR A 183 -16.50 31.61 6.55
CA THR A 183 -15.93 30.85 5.43
C THR A 183 -16.94 29.97 4.69
N PHE A 184 -18.14 29.75 5.25
CA PHE A 184 -19.15 28.81 4.73
C PHE A 184 -18.65 27.35 4.64
N GLU A 185 -17.57 27.00 5.32
CA GLU A 185 -17.10 25.62 5.42
C GLU A 185 -18.08 24.78 6.24
N HIS A 186 -18.35 23.54 5.81
CA HIS A 186 -19.24 22.61 6.52
C HIS A 186 -18.52 22.01 7.74
N LEU A 187 -19.10 22.22 8.91
CA LEU A 187 -18.54 21.85 10.21
C LEU A 187 -19.17 20.56 10.77
N GLY A 188 -20.16 20.01 10.08
CA GLY A 188 -20.88 18.80 10.46
C GLY A 188 -22.39 18.99 10.45
N GLY A 189 -23.10 17.92 10.77
CA GLY A 189 -24.56 17.92 10.76
C GLY A 189 -25.16 16.55 11.05
N SER A 190 -26.46 16.47 10.83
CA SER A 190 -27.23 15.23 10.87
C SER A 190 -28.34 15.24 9.85
N GLU A 191 -28.64 14.06 9.32
CA GLU A 191 -29.79 13.83 8.46
C GLU A 191 -30.59 12.64 9.01
N VAL A 192 -31.91 12.74 9.05
CA VAL A 192 -32.80 11.72 9.59
C VAL A 192 -33.75 11.24 8.50
N ILE A 193 -33.66 9.96 8.15
CA ILE A 193 -34.55 9.29 7.19
C ILE A 193 -35.14 8.08 7.90
N ASP A 194 -36.47 7.96 7.92
CA ASP A 194 -37.21 6.84 8.53
C ASP A 194 -36.75 6.48 9.97
N GLY A 195 -36.43 7.50 10.75
CA GLY A 195 -35.98 7.34 12.14
C GLY A 195 -34.53 6.86 12.31
N VAL A 196 -33.76 6.78 11.22
CA VAL A 196 -32.31 6.54 11.20
C VAL A 196 -31.59 7.87 11.00
N THR A 197 -30.71 8.22 11.92
CA THR A 197 -29.90 9.44 11.89
C THR A 197 -28.52 9.14 11.30
N SER A 198 -28.19 9.74 10.17
CA SER A 198 -26.84 9.84 9.62
C SER A 198 -26.07 10.95 10.33
N LYS A 199 -24.91 10.62 10.89
CA LYS A 199 -23.99 11.56 11.54
C LYS A 199 -22.98 12.05 10.52
N ILE A 200 -22.82 13.36 10.39
CA ILE A 200 -21.96 13.97 9.40
C ILE A 200 -20.95 14.87 10.12
N GLY A 201 -19.68 14.63 9.87
CA GLY A 201 -18.54 15.42 10.34
C GLY A 201 -18.19 16.57 9.41
N PRO A 202 -17.11 17.31 9.72
CA PRO A 202 -16.61 18.38 8.86
C PRO A 202 -16.36 17.91 7.42
N ASN A 203 -16.53 18.81 6.46
CA ASN A 203 -16.36 18.53 5.03
C ASN A 203 -17.24 17.38 4.50
N TRP A 204 -18.47 17.25 5.00
CA TRP A 204 -19.41 16.18 4.61
C TRP A 204 -18.92 14.76 4.93
N THR A 205 -18.01 14.60 5.88
CA THR A 205 -17.44 13.29 6.23
C THR A 205 -18.51 12.41 6.90
N PRO A 206 -18.86 11.22 6.38
CA PRO A 206 -19.78 10.31 7.06
C PRO A 206 -19.16 9.77 8.36
N LEU A 207 -19.89 9.86 9.48
CA LEU A 207 -19.44 9.39 10.80
C LEU A 207 -20.29 8.22 11.34
N GLY A 208 -21.13 7.63 10.49
CA GLY A 208 -21.99 6.49 10.81
C GLY A 208 -23.47 6.83 10.95
N THR A 209 -24.30 5.80 11.12
CA THR A 209 -25.77 5.90 11.23
C THR A 209 -26.26 5.28 12.53
N GLN A 210 -27.38 5.78 13.04
CA GLN A 210 -27.94 5.32 14.31
C GLN A 210 -29.47 5.31 14.24
N LYS A 211 -30.10 4.21 14.65
CA LYS A 211 -31.55 4.14 14.86
C LYS A 211 -31.90 4.66 16.25
N SER A 212 -32.98 5.42 16.35
CA SER A 212 -33.37 5.99 17.65
C SER A 212 -33.64 4.89 18.69
N THR A 213 -33.21 5.10 19.93
CA THR A 213 -33.41 4.13 21.03
C THR A 213 -34.89 3.88 21.34
N ALA A 214 -35.76 4.85 21.04
CA ALA A 214 -37.21 4.67 21.12
C ALA A 214 -37.72 3.68 20.06
N SER A 215 -37.24 3.77 18.81
CA SER A 215 -37.60 2.85 17.72
C SER A 215 -37.03 1.43 17.91
N LEU A 216 -35.88 1.29 18.59
CA LEU A 216 -35.28 -0.02 18.90
C LEU A 216 -36.12 -0.87 19.86
N ALA A 217 -36.92 -0.24 20.72
CA ALA A 217 -37.66 -0.94 21.78
C ALA A 217 -38.63 -1.97 21.20
N ASP A 218 -39.22 -1.67 20.03
CA ASP A 218 -40.23 -2.49 19.37
C ASP A 218 -39.65 -3.57 18.45
N LEU A 219 -38.34 -3.56 18.19
CA LEU A 219 -37.69 -4.56 17.34
C LEU A 219 -37.39 -5.87 18.10
N PRO A 220 -37.50 -7.04 17.44
CA PRO A 220 -37.10 -8.33 18.01
C PRO A 220 -35.60 -8.36 18.33
N VAL A 221 -35.23 -9.19 19.32
CA VAL A 221 -33.83 -9.46 19.68
C VAL A 221 -33.41 -10.77 19.02
N LEU A 222 -32.24 -10.75 18.39
CA LEU A 222 -31.63 -11.91 17.75
C LEU A 222 -31.36 -13.03 18.76
N GLY A 223 -31.83 -14.24 18.46
CA GLY A 223 -31.72 -15.38 19.36
C GLY A 223 -30.37 -16.09 19.25
N ALA A 224 -29.84 -16.58 20.38
CA ALA A 224 -28.55 -17.32 20.41
C ALA A 224 -28.50 -18.62 19.59
N GLY A 225 -29.64 -19.10 19.10
CA GLY A 225 -29.73 -20.27 18.20
C GLY A 225 -29.80 -19.89 16.71
N GLU A 226 -29.85 -18.60 16.38
CA GLU A 226 -29.85 -18.11 15.01
C GLU A 226 -28.42 -17.87 14.55
N PHE A 227 -28.10 -18.21 13.30
CA PHE A 227 -26.73 -18.14 12.78
C PHE A 227 -26.15 -16.72 12.86
N ALA A 228 -26.96 -15.71 12.54
CA ALA A 228 -26.57 -14.29 12.60
C ALA A 228 -26.13 -13.85 14.01
N TYR A 229 -26.50 -14.57 15.07
CA TYR A 229 -26.04 -14.28 16.44
C TYR A 229 -24.53 -14.43 16.58
N LEU A 230 -23.90 -15.33 15.80
CA LEU A 230 -22.45 -15.49 15.81
C LEU A 230 -21.73 -14.20 15.37
N LEU A 231 -22.36 -13.43 14.47
CA LEU A 231 -21.79 -12.23 13.87
C LEU A 231 -22.20 -10.96 14.63
N TYR A 232 -23.48 -10.86 15.02
CA TYR A 232 -24.06 -9.63 15.57
C TYR A 232 -24.50 -9.75 17.03
N SER A 233 -24.24 -10.89 17.69
CA SER A 233 -24.63 -11.14 19.09
C SER A 233 -26.14 -10.90 19.34
N ALA A 234 -26.54 -10.40 20.51
CA ALA A 234 -27.93 -10.13 20.85
C ALA A 234 -28.47 -8.82 20.22
N ALA A 235 -28.29 -8.66 18.90
CA ALA A 235 -28.70 -7.49 18.13
C ALA A 235 -30.22 -7.28 18.13
N LYS A 236 -30.66 -6.05 17.89
CA LYS A 236 -32.03 -5.75 17.46
C LYS A 236 -32.14 -5.94 15.96
N VAL A 237 -33.17 -6.63 15.49
CA VAL A 237 -33.31 -7.01 14.06
C VAL A 237 -34.50 -6.30 13.44
N GLU A 238 -34.28 -5.66 12.30
CA GLU A 238 -35.35 -5.18 11.43
C GLU A 238 -35.30 -5.91 10.10
N LEU A 239 -36.42 -6.48 9.69
CA LEU A 239 -36.56 -7.21 8.43
C LEU A 239 -37.31 -6.35 7.43
N ASP A 240 -36.67 -6.04 6.31
CA ASP A 240 -37.36 -5.53 5.12
C ASP A 240 -37.94 -6.73 4.33
N VAL A 241 -39.23 -6.94 4.54
CA VAL A 241 -40.00 -8.02 3.90
C VAL A 241 -40.08 -7.89 2.37
N SER A 242 -39.76 -6.73 1.80
CA SER A 242 -39.83 -6.50 0.35
C SER A 242 -38.55 -6.87 -0.38
N SER A 243 -37.40 -6.65 0.24
CA SER A 243 -36.08 -6.97 -0.31
C SER A 243 -35.51 -8.30 0.21
N GLY A 244 -36.00 -8.80 1.34
CA GLY A 244 -35.38 -9.93 2.05
C GLY A 244 -34.12 -9.53 2.83
N GLN A 245 -33.86 -8.22 2.93
CA GLN A 245 -32.74 -7.69 3.71
C GLN A 245 -33.10 -7.60 5.20
N SER A 246 -32.18 -7.98 6.07
CA SER A 246 -32.26 -7.71 7.51
C SER A 246 -31.18 -6.73 7.91
N THR A 247 -31.52 -5.77 8.77
CA THR A 247 -30.57 -4.83 9.39
C THR A 247 -30.45 -5.14 10.87
N TYR A 248 -29.21 -5.22 11.35
CA TYR A 248 -28.87 -5.55 12.73
C TYR A 248 -28.35 -4.31 13.45
N TYR A 249 -28.96 -3.99 14.59
CA TYR A 249 -28.61 -2.84 15.41
C TYR A 249 -28.05 -3.27 16.77
N ASP A 250 -27.07 -2.55 17.29
CA ASP A 250 -26.64 -2.69 18.68
C ASP A 250 -27.82 -2.36 19.60
N ALA A 251 -28.10 -3.26 20.55
CA ALA A 251 -29.26 -3.14 21.42
C ALA A 251 -29.15 -2.01 22.47
N THR A 252 -27.94 -1.47 22.69
CA THR A 252 -27.63 -0.44 23.69
C THR A 252 -27.74 0.95 23.09
N ASP A 253 -27.13 1.16 21.91
CA ASP A 253 -27.03 2.49 21.30
C ASP A 253 -27.76 2.63 19.96
N GLY A 254 -28.15 1.53 19.30
CA GLY A 254 -28.85 1.59 18.01
C GLY A 254 -27.97 1.85 16.80
N SER A 255 -26.64 1.79 16.95
CA SER A 255 -25.73 1.75 15.80
C SER A 255 -26.05 0.55 14.91
N ILE A 256 -25.93 0.73 13.59
CA ILE A 256 -25.95 -0.41 12.67
C ILE A 256 -24.67 -1.21 12.91
N ILE A 257 -24.79 -2.51 13.15
CA ILE A 257 -23.66 -3.43 13.33
C ILE A 257 -23.57 -4.46 12.20
N GLY A 258 -24.55 -4.48 11.30
CA GLY A 258 -24.46 -5.23 10.05
C GLY A 258 -25.78 -5.34 9.31
N THR A 259 -25.73 -6.03 8.17
CA THR A 259 -26.90 -6.38 7.35
C THR A 259 -26.78 -7.80 6.82
N SER A 260 -27.90 -8.38 6.40
CA SER A 260 -27.90 -9.63 5.66
C SER A 260 -28.91 -9.65 4.53
N ASP A 261 -28.56 -10.27 3.41
CA ASP A 261 -29.41 -10.39 2.24
C ASP A 261 -29.75 -11.87 1.99
N GLU A 262 -31.04 -12.23 2.03
CA GLU A 262 -31.49 -13.59 1.70
C GLU A 262 -31.84 -13.72 0.21
N MET A 263 -31.15 -14.63 -0.48
CA MET A 263 -31.42 -15.04 -1.85
C MET A 263 -32.09 -16.42 -1.87
N SER A 264 -33.42 -16.42 -1.95
CA SER A 264 -34.23 -17.64 -2.04
C SER A 264 -34.47 -18.11 -3.48
N ASN A 265 -34.71 -19.41 -3.68
CA ASN A 265 -34.96 -20.08 -4.98
C ASN A 265 -33.76 -20.10 -5.94
N MET A 266 -32.57 -20.34 -5.41
CA MET A 266 -31.37 -20.54 -6.22
C MET A 266 -31.31 -21.94 -6.82
N SER A 267 -30.98 -22.03 -8.12
CA SER A 267 -30.84 -23.29 -8.85
C SER A 267 -29.47 -23.93 -8.61
N LEU A 268 -29.45 -25.04 -7.87
CA LEU A 268 -28.25 -25.85 -7.61
C LEU A 268 -28.27 -27.11 -8.50
N MET A 269 -27.16 -27.47 -9.16
CA MET A 269 -27.06 -28.70 -9.98
C MET A 269 -26.33 -29.83 -9.22
N ARG A 270 -26.84 -31.06 -9.31
CA ARG A 270 -26.24 -32.31 -8.80
C ARG A 270 -26.47 -33.45 -9.78
N ALA A 271 -25.42 -34.13 -10.24
CA ALA A 271 -25.53 -35.33 -11.11
C ALA A 271 -26.52 -35.17 -12.29
N GLY A 272 -26.62 -33.95 -12.86
CA GLY A 272 -27.56 -33.62 -13.93
C GLY A 272 -29.00 -33.26 -13.50
N GLN A 273 -29.30 -33.09 -12.21
CA GLN A 273 -30.59 -32.66 -11.67
C GLN A 273 -30.49 -31.26 -11.01
N THR A 274 -31.57 -30.48 -11.08
CA THR A 274 -31.67 -29.12 -10.51
C THR A 274 -32.49 -29.13 -9.23
N PHE A 275 -31.97 -28.50 -8.17
CA PHE A 275 -32.59 -28.33 -6.85
C PHE A 275 -32.76 -26.85 -6.50
N MET A 276 -33.67 -26.56 -5.56
CA MET A 276 -33.91 -25.20 -5.05
C MET A 276 -33.29 -25.03 -3.66
N GLY A 277 -32.41 -24.04 -3.55
CA GLY A 277 -31.76 -23.66 -2.30
C GLY A 277 -31.98 -22.19 -1.93
N THR A 278 -31.51 -21.87 -0.73
CA THR A 278 -31.46 -20.51 -0.17
C THR A 278 -30.01 -20.20 0.20
N GLU A 279 -29.56 -18.99 -0.12
CA GLU A 279 -28.27 -18.45 0.29
C GLU A 279 -28.49 -17.13 1.05
N ILE A 280 -27.75 -16.90 2.13
CA ILE A 280 -27.82 -15.68 2.94
C ILE A 280 -26.42 -15.08 2.98
N HIS A 281 -26.28 -13.81 2.58
CA HIS A 281 -25.03 -13.06 2.68
C HIS A 281 -25.06 -12.18 3.93
N TYR A 282 -23.98 -12.21 4.72
CA TYR A 282 -23.83 -11.41 5.93
C TYR A 282 -22.77 -10.34 5.71
N ARG A 283 -23.07 -9.11 6.16
CA ARG A 283 -22.22 -7.95 5.98
C ARG A 283 -22.04 -7.15 7.27
N GLY A 284 -20.89 -6.52 7.40
CA GLY A 284 -20.62 -5.52 8.42
C GLY A 284 -21.37 -4.21 8.17
N PRO A 285 -21.27 -3.24 9.08
CA PRO A 285 -22.02 -1.99 9.05
C PRO A 285 -21.62 -1.08 7.88
N MET A 286 -20.45 -1.28 7.27
CA MET A 286 -20.01 -0.56 6.06
C MET A 286 -20.12 -1.43 4.79
N GLY A 287 -20.81 -2.57 4.88
CA GLY A 287 -20.99 -3.50 3.77
C GLY A 287 -19.84 -4.51 3.60
N GLU A 288 -18.90 -4.58 4.56
CA GLU A 288 -17.81 -5.57 4.54
C GLU A 288 -18.39 -6.97 4.52
N PHE A 289 -17.94 -7.85 3.61
CA PHE A 289 -18.47 -9.20 3.56
C PHE A 289 -17.95 -10.02 4.76
N TYR A 290 -18.87 -10.50 5.61
CA TYR A 290 -18.54 -11.39 6.74
C TYR A 290 -18.71 -12.86 6.38
N GLY A 291 -19.42 -13.16 5.30
CA GLY A 291 -19.57 -14.53 4.81
C GLY A 291 -20.98 -14.83 4.32
N ASN A 292 -21.20 -16.10 4.01
CA ASN A 292 -22.48 -16.61 3.55
C ASN A 292 -22.81 -17.98 4.13
N GLN A 293 -24.10 -18.27 4.18
CA GLN A 293 -24.65 -19.58 4.51
C GLN A 293 -25.55 -20.03 3.36
N TRP A 294 -25.52 -21.31 2.97
CA TRP A 294 -26.44 -21.88 2.00
C TRP A 294 -26.99 -23.23 2.44
N TYR A 295 -28.24 -23.52 2.05
CA TYR A 295 -28.91 -24.78 2.33
C TYR A 295 -29.95 -25.14 1.27
N ASP A 296 -30.20 -26.43 1.07
CA ASP A 296 -31.32 -26.92 0.26
C ASP A 296 -32.63 -27.06 1.07
N SER A 297 -33.76 -27.09 0.36
CA SER A 297 -35.09 -27.09 0.97
C SER A 297 -35.75 -28.47 1.16
N ALA A 298 -35.13 -29.59 0.73
CA ALA A 298 -35.66 -30.99 0.80
C ALA A 298 -34.72 -31.98 0.06
N VAL A 299 -34.63 -33.31 0.24
CA VAL A 299 -34.96 -34.38 1.21
C VAL A 299 -33.66 -35.18 1.31
N SER A 300 -33.29 -35.65 2.51
CA SER A 300 -32.04 -36.40 2.80
C SER A 300 -31.40 -37.13 1.60
N PRO A 301 -30.09 -36.94 1.37
CA PRO A 301 -29.19 -36.15 2.21
C PRO A 301 -29.26 -34.64 1.94
N THR A 302 -29.27 -33.88 3.04
CA THR A 302 -29.29 -32.41 3.05
C THR A 302 -27.90 -31.88 2.71
N LYS A 303 -27.81 -30.95 1.75
CA LYS A 303 -26.60 -30.16 1.54
C LYS A 303 -26.69 -28.86 2.34
N PHE A 304 -25.71 -28.66 3.21
CA PHE A 304 -25.56 -27.46 4.02
C PHE A 304 -24.12 -26.97 3.85
N GLY A 305 -23.93 -25.66 3.72
CA GLY A 305 -22.60 -25.10 3.84
C GLY A 305 -22.59 -23.67 4.32
N GLN A 306 -21.42 -23.27 4.80
CA GLN A 306 -21.11 -21.94 5.28
C GLN A 306 -19.66 -21.61 4.94
N ASP A 307 -19.41 -20.35 4.64
CA ASP A 307 -18.09 -19.76 4.53
C ASP A 307 -18.16 -18.40 5.22
N ILE A 308 -17.61 -18.35 6.43
CA ILE A 308 -17.72 -17.17 7.29
C ILE A 308 -16.40 -16.79 7.90
N GLU A 309 -16.31 -15.51 8.27
CA GLU A 309 -15.19 -14.96 9.00
C GLU A 309 -15.71 -14.11 10.18
N TYR A 310 -15.27 -14.43 11.39
CA TYR A 310 -15.70 -13.74 12.61
C TYR A 310 -14.56 -13.58 13.62
N GLN A 311 -14.68 -12.61 14.51
CA GLN A 311 -13.70 -12.36 15.57
C GLN A 311 -14.18 -12.93 16.91
N LYS A 312 -13.27 -13.59 17.63
CA LYS A 312 -13.55 -14.15 18.96
C LYS A 312 -12.33 -14.06 19.86
N THR A 313 -12.54 -13.84 21.15
CA THR A 313 -11.46 -14.04 22.14
C THR A 313 -11.51 -15.48 22.63
N LEU A 314 -10.44 -16.23 22.40
CA LEU A 314 -10.26 -17.60 22.88
C LEU A 314 -9.50 -17.60 24.22
N THR A 315 -9.95 -18.45 25.14
CA THR A 315 -9.30 -18.68 26.45
C THR A 315 -8.36 -19.86 26.44
N ASP A 316 -8.47 -20.72 25.43
CA ASP A 316 -7.70 -21.93 25.24
C ASP A 316 -7.37 -22.01 23.75
N GLU A 317 -6.22 -22.57 23.41
CA GLU A 317 -5.88 -22.85 22.03
C GLU A 317 -6.87 -23.84 21.39
N PRO A 318 -7.04 -23.81 20.06
CA PRO A 318 -7.77 -24.85 19.36
C PRO A 318 -7.14 -26.21 19.63
N LYS A 319 -8.00 -27.23 19.75
CA LYS A 319 -7.62 -28.58 20.17
C LYS A 319 -6.40 -29.19 19.48
N PHE A 320 -6.16 -28.84 18.22
CA PHE A 320 -5.09 -29.39 17.41
C PHE A 320 -4.06 -28.36 16.95
N VAL A 321 -4.33 -27.06 17.15
CA VAL A 321 -3.47 -25.97 16.67
C VAL A 321 -2.71 -25.42 17.87
N ASP A 322 -1.40 -25.37 17.73
CA ASP A 322 -0.48 -24.78 18.70
C ASP A 322 -0.19 -23.34 18.25
N PHE A 323 -0.69 -22.35 19.01
CA PHE A 323 -0.61 -20.94 18.64
C PHE A 323 0.72 -20.29 19.03
N ASP A 324 1.44 -20.86 20.00
CA ASP A 324 2.69 -20.29 20.51
C ASP A 324 3.93 -21.11 20.14
N GLY A 325 3.73 -22.26 19.48
CA GLY A 325 4.79 -23.13 18.96
C GLY A 325 5.56 -23.87 20.04
N ASN A 326 5.03 -23.95 21.27
CA ASN A 326 5.71 -24.63 22.37
C ASN A 326 5.63 -26.17 22.30
N GLY A 327 4.88 -26.69 21.33
CA GLY A 327 4.65 -28.11 21.07
C GLY A 327 3.36 -28.66 21.70
N THR A 328 2.49 -27.82 22.27
CA THR A 328 1.37 -28.25 23.10
C THR A 328 0.04 -27.59 22.72
N ALA A 329 -0.62 -28.11 21.68
CA ALA A 329 -1.94 -27.63 21.28
C ALA A 329 -3.03 -27.81 22.37
N GLY A 330 -4.02 -26.91 22.35
CA GLY A 330 -5.24 -27.01 23.14
C GLY A 330 -5.11 -26.55 24.59
N GLU A 331 -4.03 -25.84 24.94
CA GLU A 331 -3.77 -25.37 26.30
C GLU A 331 -4.36 -24.00 26.62
N TYR A 332 -4.32 -23.64 27.90
CA TYR A 332 -4.92 -22.41 28.41
C TYR A 332 -4.09 -21.17 28.06
N ILE A 333 -4.75 -20.15 27.50
CA ILE A 333 -4.16 -18.86 27.14
C ILE A 333 -4.42 -17.84 28.26
N ALA A 334 -3.36 -17.44 28.97
CA ALA A 334 -3.47 -16.45 30.03
C ALA A 334 -3.91 -15.07 29.50
N GLY A 335 -5.05 -14.56 29.96
CA GLY A 335 -5.61 -13.28 29.50
C GLY A 335 -6.47 -13.36 28.24
N GLY A 336 -6.51 -14.53 27.59
CA GLY A 336 -7.21 -14.76 26.33
C GLY A 336 -6.51 -14.14 25.11
N ARG A 337 -6.74 -14.70 23.93
CA ARG A 337 -6.22 -14.20 22.65
C ARG A 337 -7.38 -13.84 21.73
N ALA A 338 -7.38 -12.60 21.22
CA ALA A 338 -8.32 -12.18 20.19
C ALA A 338 -7.87 -12.75 18.84
N VAL A 339 -8.74 -13.53 18.20
CA VAL A 339 -8.47 -14.18 16.91
C VAL A 339 -9.59 -13.87 15.92
N ARG A 340 -9.23 -13.79 14.64
CA ARG A 340 -10.16 -13.92 13.51
C ARG A 340 -10.21 -15.40 13.12
N ILE A 341 -11.40 -15.94 12.94
CA ILE A 341 -11.61 -17.34 12.58
C ILE A 341 -12.33 -17.35 11.24
N ARG A 342 -11.69 -17.92 10.23
CA ARG A 342 -12.36 -18.30 8.99
C ARG A 342 -12.83 -19.74 9.12
N GLU A 343 -14.13 -19.94 8.96
CA GLU A 343 -14.78 -21.23 9.12
C GLU A 343 -15.53 -21.55 7.83
N LYS A 344 -15.04 -22.59 7.15
CA LYS A 344 -15.69 -23.15 5.96
C LYS A 344 -16.17 -24.55 6.30
N ILE A 345 -17.48 -24.76 6.27
CA ILE A 345 -18.07 -26.08 6.53
C ILE A 345 -18.95 -26.41 5.35
N GLU A 346 -18.81 -27.62 4.82
CA GLU A 346 -19.71 -28.16 3.82
C GLU A 346 -20.09 -29.58 4.22
N THR A 347 -21.39 -29.84 4.29
CA THR A 347 -21.93 -31.19 4.49
C THR A 347 -22.61 -31.61 3.20
N ILE A 348 -22.09 -32.68 2.60
CA ILE A 348 -22.63 -33.30 1.38
C ILE A 348 -22.89 -34.76 1.71
N ASP A 349 -24.10 -35.24 1.46
CA ASP A 349 -24.40 -36.67 1.51
C ASP A 349 -24.15 -37.38 2.87
N GLY A 350 -24.05 -36.60 3.95
CA GLY A 350 -23.79 -37.07 5.32
C GLY A 350 -22.33 -36.94 5.74
N ASP A 351 -21.44 -36.62 4.80
CA ASP A 351 -20.02 -36.35 5.04
C ASP A 351 -19.81 -34.85 5.23
N THR A 352 -19.12 -34.49 6.31
CA THR A 352 -18.78 -33.10 6.63
C THR A 352 -17.31 -32.86 6.34
N PHE A 353 -17.08 -31.87 5.50
CA PHE A 353 -15.81 -31.20 5.31
C PHE A 353 -15.81 -29.92 6.15
N SER A 354 -14.74 -29.67 6.91
CA SER A 354 -14.59 -28.44 7.66
C SER A 354 -13.16 -27.93 7.66
N ASP A 355 -12.96 -26.69 7.22
CA ASP A 355 -11.74 -25.94 7.38
C ASP A 355 -11.93 -24.83 8.42
N PHE A 356 -11.02 -24.78 9.38
CA PHE A 356 -10.90 -23.68 10.32
C PHE A 356 -9.53 -23.07 10.19
N THR A 357 -9.44 -21.81 9.79
CA THR A 357 -8.20 -21.03 9.76
C THR A 357 -8.26 -19.97 10.84
N TYR A 358 -7.24 -19.91 11.68
CA TYR A 358 -7.13 -18.96 12.77
C TYR A 358 -6.12 -17.88 12.40
N PHE A 359 -6.50 -16.62 12.61
CA PHE A 359 -5.67 -15.45 12.39
C PHE A 359 -5.57 -14.64 13.68
N ASP A 360 -4.42 -14.01 13.90
CA ASP A 360 -4.30 -12.99 14.94
C ASP A 360 -5.21 -11.80 14.59
N ALA A 361 -6.05 -11.37 15.53
CA ALA A 361 -6.99 -10.29 15.24
C ALA A 361 -6.30 -8.92 15.04
N SER A 362 -5.08 -8.75 15.55
CA SER A 362 -4.36 -7.48 15.48
C SER A 362 -3.44 -7.39 14.27
N SER A 363 -2.64 -8.42 14.01
CA SER A 363 -1.69 -8.42 12.88
C SER A 363 -2.24 -9.06 11.61
N GLY A 364 -3.27 -9.90 11.72
CA GLY A 364 -3.79 -10.69 10.59
C GLY A 364 -2.93 -11.90 10.24
N ALA A 365 -1.85 -12.19 10.98
CA ALA A 365 -1.03 -13.38 10.77
C ALA A 365 -1.80 -14.66 11.01
N MET A 366 -1.55 -15.69 10.19
CA MET A 366 -2.12 -17.01 10.39
C MET A 366 -1.47 -17.68 11.61
N LEU A 367 -2.31 -18.20 12.50
CA LEU A 367 -1.90 -18.91 13.72
C LEU A 367 -1.94 -20.42 13.53
N GLY A 368 -2.69 -20.88 12.54
CA GLY A 368 -2.76 -22.26 12.10
C GLY A 368 -4.11 -22.59 11.50
N GLN A 369 -4.23 -23.80 10.99
CA GLN A 369 -5.46 -24.28 10.38
C GLN A 369 -5.69 -25.75 10.68
N THR A 370 -6.97 -26.13 10.72
CA THR A 370 -7.37 -27.54 10.67
C THR A 370 -8.26 -27.77 9.47
N SER A 371 -7.98 -28.82 8.71
CA SER A 371 -8.89 -29.34 7.70
C SER A 371 -9.37 -30.71 8.15
N ALA A 372 -10.68 -30.94 8.18
CA ALA A 372 -11.25 -32.20 8.61
C ALA A 372 -12.19 -32.77 7.55
N PHE A 373 -12.05 -34.07 7.32
CA PHE A 373 -12.93 -34.87 6.46
C PHE A 373 -13.30 -36.15 7.20
N GLY A 374 -14.58 -36.29 7.56
CA GLY A 374 -15.06 -37.41 8.36
C GLY A 374 -14.34 -37.49 9.72
N THR A 375 -13.61 -38.58 9.97
CA THR A 375 -12.83 -38.77 11.22
C THR A 375 -11.40 -38.27 11.15
N TYR A 376 -10.94 -37.81 9.98
CA TYR A 376 -9.57 -37.39 9.77
C TYR A 376 -9.46 -35.88 9.94
N THR A 377 -8.43 -35.43 10.64
CA THR A 377 -8.12 -33.99 10.78
C THR A 377 -6.65 -33.78 10.51
N THR A 378 -6.34 -32.98 9.50
CA THR A 378 -5.00 -32.45 9.26
C THR A 378 -4.83 -31.12 9.93
N VAL A 379 -3.61 -30.88 10.38
CA VAL A 379 -3.20 -29.65 11.04
C VAL A 379 -2.14 -28.97 10.19
N PHE A 380 -2.35 -27.68 9.97
CA PHE A 380 -1.42 -26.78 9.34
C PHE A 380 -0.90 -25.82 10.40
N ASP A 381 0.39 -25.54 10.37
CA ASP A 381 1.02 -24.58 11.26
C ASP A 381 0.64 -23.13 10.90
N GLY A 382 1.14 -22.16 11.67
CA GLY A 382 0.94 -20.73 11.42
C GLY A 382 1.48 -20.23 10.06
N LYS A 383 2.21 -21.07 9.31
CA LYS A 383 2.72 -20.78 7.96
C LYS A 383 1.81 -21.35 6.87
N GLY A 384 0.73 -22.03 7.25
CA GLY A 384 -0.15 -22.74 6.31
C GLY A 384 0.47 -24.02 5.75
N LEU A 385 1.55 -24.53 6.35
CA LEU A 385 2.18 -25.78 5.97
C LEU A 385 1.62 -26.94 6.80
N PRO A 386 1.35 -28.12 6.19
CA PRO A 386 0.97 -29.30 6.95
C PRO A 386 2.05 -29.66 7.98
N THR A 387 1.65 -29.83 9.23
CA THR A 387 2.54 -30.24 10.33
C THR A 387 3.07 -31.68 10.20
N GLY A 388 2.52 -32.46 9.25
CA GLY A 388 2.75 -33.90 9.13
C GLY A 388 1.92 -34.76 10.09
N ASP A 389 1.16 -34.13 10.98
CA ASP A 389 0.26 -34.80 11.91
C ASP A 389 -1.11 -35.00 11.28
N ILE A 390 -1.57 -36.25 11.25
CA ILE A 390 -2.93 -36.61 10.84
C ILE A 390 -3.63 -37.23 12.04
N TYR A 391 -4.69 -36.58 12.52
CA TYR A 391 -5.51 -37.09 13.60
C TYR A 391 -6.60 -37.98 13.05
N VAL A 392 -6.75 -39.18 13.62
CA VAL A 392 -7.89 -40.07 13.40
C VAL A 392 -8.72 -40.06 14.68
N GLY A 393 -9.82 -39.32 14.66
CA GLY A 393 -10.59 -38.96 15.86
C GLY A 393 -9.75 -38.12 16.83
N ASN A 394 -9.29 -38.74 17.92
CA ASN A 394 -8.45 -38.08 18.93
C ASN A 394 -7.00 -38.59 18.93
N SER A 395 -6.66 -39.53 18.05
CA SER A 395 -5.32 -40.15 18.03
C SER A 395 -4.45 -39.47 16.98
N LYS A 396 -3.31 -38.94 17.40
CA LYS A 396 -2.26 -38.40 16.53
C LYS A 396 -1.54 -39.54 15.82
N ASN A 397 -1.50 -39.54 14.49
CA ASN A 397 -0.79 -40.52 13.66
C ASN A 397 0.23 -39.80 12.78
N THR A 398 1.41 -40.39 12.62
CA THR A 398 2.41 -39.92 11.66
C THR A 398 2.08 -40.42 10.25
N ILE A 399 2.73 -39.84 9.24
CA ILE A 399 2.60 -40.33 7.86
C ILE A 399 3.00 -41.81 7.71
N ASN A 400 3.98 -42.25 8.49
CA ASN A 400 4.42 -43.65 8.52
C ASN A 400 3.33 -44.57 9.09
N ASP A 401 2.55 -44.09 10.05
CA ASP A 401 1.42 -44.84 10.64
C ASP A 401 0.25 -44.92 9.65
N ILE A 402 -0.09 -43.80 9.01
CA ILE A 402 -1.20 -43.73 8.02
C ILE A 402 -0.92 -44.59 6.79
N LEU A 403 0.33 -44.60 6.32
CA LEU A 403 0.74 -45.41 5.17
C LEU A 403 1.14 -46.84 5.55
N GLU A 404 1.13 -47.18 6.84
CA GLU A 404 1.56 -48.46 7.40
C GLU A 404 2.99 -48.88 6.97
N VAL A 405 3.96 -47.95 6.95
CA VAL A 405 5.32 -48.19 6.41
C VAL A 405 6.01 -49.40 7.05
N GLY A 406 5.71 -49.69 8.31
CA GLY A 406 6.23 -50.87 9.02
C GLY A 406 5.76 -52.23 8.48
N THR A 407 4.72 -52.28 7.64
CA THR A 407 4.18 -53.51 7.04
C THR A 407 4.56 -53.66 5.56
N TRP A 408 5.27 -52.68 4.98
CA TRP A 408 5.66 -52.69 3.58
C TRP A 408 6.60 -53.84 3.24
N SER A 409 6.50 -54.35 2.01
CA SER A 409 7.55 -55.16 1.42
C SER A 409 8.84 -54.33 1.29
N ASN A 410 9.98 -54.91 1.68
CA ASN A 410 11.28 -54.23 1.65
C ASN A 410 12.32 -55.11 0.92
N PRO A 411 12.31 -55.14 -0.43
CA PRO A 411 13.19 -55.98 -1.23
C PRO A 411 14.67 -55.57 -1.17
N THR A 412 14.98 -54.32 -0.78
CA THR A 412 16.35 -53.77 -0.81
C THR A 412 17.03 -53.74 0.55
N GLY A 413 16.27 -53.86 1.64
CA GLY A 413 16.76 -53.78 3.01
C GLY A 413 17.11 -52.36 3.49
N ILE A 414 16.70 -51.33 2.73
CA ILE A 414 16.84 -49.92 3.11
C ILE A 414 15.86 -49.61 4.24
N ASP A 415 16.23 -48.73 5.18
CA ASP A 415 15.29 -48.25 6.20
C ASP A 415 14.20 -47.41 5.52
N LEU A 416 12.99 -47.97 5.43
CA LEU A 416 11.87 -47.34 4.72
C LEU A 416 11.34 -46.10 5.45
N ALA A 417 11.42 -46.05 6.78
CA ALA A 417 10.97 -44.88 7.53
C ALA A 417 11.90 -43.68 7.27
N THR A 418 13.22 -43.92 7.22
CA THR A 418 14.19 -42.90 6.81
C THR A 418 14.02 -42.53 5.34
N ALA A 419 13.80 -43.50 4.44
CA ALA A 419 13.61 -43.20 3.03
C ALA A 419 12.33 -42.38 2.74
N VAL A 420 11.25 -42.59 3.51
CA VAL A 420 10.03 -41.75 3.43
C VAL A 420 10.31 -40.34 3.94
N ALA A 421 11.10 -40.18 5.01
CA ALA A 421 11.52 -38.86 5.49
C ALA A 421 12.42 -38.13 4.47
N ASP A 422 13.40 -38.82 3.88
CA ASP A 422 14.27 -38.26 2.84
C ASP A 422 13.47 -37.85 1.59
N ALA A 423 12.49 -38.67 1.19
CA ALA A 423 11.58 -38.34 0.10
C ALA A 423 10.74 -37.10 0.42
N SER A 424 10.23 -37.00 1.65
CA SER A 424 9.49 -35.83 2.13
C SER A 424 10.32 -34.55 2.06
N THR A 425 11.57 -34.58 2.57
CA THR A 425 12.51 -33.46 2.47
C THR A 425 12.77 -33.06 1.02
N GLN A 426 12.96 -34.04 0.13
CA GLN A 426 13.14 -33.76 -1.30
C GLN A 426 11.90 -33.09 -1.90
N PHE A 427 10.70 -33.61 -1.65
CA PHE A 427 9.48 -33.07 -2.23
C PHE A 427 9.23 -31.62 -1.79
N PHE A 428 9.57 -31.29 -0.54
CA PHE A 428 9.57 -29.91 -0.05
C PHE A 428 10.57 -29.03 -0.81
N GLN A 429 11.83 -29.46 -0.88
CA GLN A 429 12.92 -28.69 -1.50
C GLN A 429 12.70 -28.47 -3.01
N GLU A 430 12.15 -29.47 -3.70
CA GLU A 430 11.89 -29.39 -5.15
C GLU A 430 10.50 -28.84 -5.49
N LYS A 431 9.70 -28.42 -4.50
CA LYS A 431 8.30 -27.96 -4.65
C LYS A 431 7.45 -28.90 -5.50
N ILE A 432 7.56 -30.21 -5.23
CA ILE A 432 6.82 -31.22 -5.98
C ILE A 432 5.34 -31.09 -5.69
N THR A 433 4.55 -30.89 -6.75
CA THR A 433 3.09 -30.85 -6.68
C THR A 433 2.48 -32.21 -6.99
N LEU A 434 1.21 -32.38 -6.62
CA LEU A 434 0.45 -33.59 -6.95
C LEU A 434 0.45 -33.83 -8.47
N GLY A 435 0.89 -35.01 -8.88
CA GLY A 435 0.63 -35.56 -10.20
C GLY A 435 -0.46 -36.62 -10.17
N GLU A 436 -1.29 -36.67 -11.21
CA GLU A 436 -2.25 -37.76 -11.40
C GLU A 436 -1.54 -39.05 -11.86
N VAL A 437 -2.05 -40.20 -11.42
CA VAL A 437 -1.62 -41.52 -11.89
C VAL A 437 -2.73 -42.11 -12.74
N PHE A 438 -2.42 -42.38 -14.00
CA PHE A 438 -3.37 -42.98 -14.94
C PHE A 438 -3.21 -44.50 -15.01
N SER A 439 -4.32 -45.17 -15.35
CA SER A 439 -4.34 -46.57 -15.75
C SER A 439 -3.37 -46.84 -16.91
N PRO A 440 -2.90 -48.08 -17.12
CA PRO A 440 -1.94 -48.40 -18.19
C PRO A 440 -2.39 -48.06 -19.62
N ASP A 441 -3.69 -47.90 -19.84
CA ASP A 441 -4.31 -47.47 -21.10
C ASP A 441 -4.47 -45.94 -21.21
N GLY A 442 -4.07 -45.18 -20.19
CA GLY A 442 -4.08 -43.72 -20.13
C GLY A 442 -5.47 -43.09 -19.99
N SER A 443 -6.51 -43.87 -19.71
CA SER A 443 -7.90 -43.42 -19.84
C SER A 443 -8.60 -43.06 -18.52
N THR A 444 -8.13 -43.60 -17.40
CA THR A 444 -8.75 -43.41 -16.08
C THR A 444 -7.72 -43.01 -15.04
N ILE A 445 -8.08 -42.09 -14.15
CA ILE A 445 -7.27 -41.75 -12.98
C ILE A 445 -7.42 -42.91 -11.97
N ILE A 446 -6.31 -43.48 -11.56
CA ILE A 446 -6.23 -44.58 -10.59
C ILE A 446 -5.51 -44.19 -9.30
N GLY A 447 -5.09 -42.92 -9.18
CA GLY A 447 -4.49 -42.39 -7.97
C GLY A 447 -3.63 -41.14 -8.21
N GLY A 448 -2.69 -40.90 -7.30
CA GLY A 448 -1.85 -39.70 -7.26
C GLY A 448 -0.40 -40.02 -6.92
N GLN A 449 0.51 -39.13 -7.29
CA GLN A 449 1.95 -39.30 -7.06
C GLN A 449 2.64 -37.98 -6.73
N LEU A 450 3.73 -38.08 -5.97
CA LEU A 450 4.78 -37.06 -5.88
C LEU A 450 6.04 -37.64 -6.51
N GLN A 451 6.59 -36.94 -7.52
CA GLN A 451 7.76 -37.36 -8.26
C GLN A 451 8.85 -36.29 -8.18
N GLY A 452 9.84 -36.54 -7.31
CA GLY A 452 11.07 -35.76 -7.26
C GLY A 452 12.16 -36.32 -8.18
N SER A 453 13.33 -35.70 -8.14
CA SER A 453 14.49 -36.09 -8.95
C SER A 453 15.05 -37.47 -8.58
N THR A 454 14.86 -37.91 -7.32
CA THR A 454 15.44 -39.15 -6.79
C THR A 454 14.36 -40.10 -6.29
N TYR A 455 13.40 -39.59 -5.52
CA TYR A 455 12.31 -40.35 -4.92
C TYR A 455 11.00 -40.15 -5.67
N THR A 456 10.14 -41.17 -5.63
CA THR A 456 8.75 -41.05 -6.10
C THR A 456 7.86 -41.86 -5.17
N VAL A 457 6.78 -41.25 -4.69
CA VAL A 457 5.71 -41.91 -3.94
C VAL A 457 4.47 -41.95 -4.81
N LYS A 458 3.88 -43.14 -4.99
CA LYS A 458 2.62 -43.33 -5.72
C LYS A 458 1.59 -43.98 -4.82
N LEU A 459 0.39 -43.40 -4.78
CA LEU A 459 -0.81 -43.94 -4.17
C LEU A 459 -1.75 -44.35 -5.29
N THR A 460 -2.20 -45.60 -5.31
CA THR A 460 -3.14 -46.09 -6.33
C THR A 460 -4.22 -46.96 -5.71
N GLY A 461 -5.39 -47.03 -6.36
CA GLY A 461 -6.56 -47.64 -5.78
C GLY A 461 -7.63 -48.04 -6.78
N SER A 462 -8.73 -48.55 -6.24
CA SER A 462 -9.93 -48.88 -7.00
C SER A 462 -10.85 -47.66 -7.02
N LEU A 463 -10.62 -46.76 -7.97
CA LEU A 463 -11.26 -45.44 -8.03
C LEU A 463 -12.33 -45.35 -9.13
N THR A 464 -13.38 -44.59 -8.87
CA THR A 464 -14.48 -44.32 -9.81
C THR A 464 -14.71 -42.82 -9.92
N LEU A 465 -14.86 -42.31 -11.14
CA LEU A 465 -15.20 -40.90 -11.39
C LEU A 465 -16.72 -40.72 -11.46
N ASN A 466 -17.30 -39.98 -10.52
CA ASN A 466 -18.72 -39.63 -10.48
C ASN A 466 -18.90 -38.11 -10.71
N GLY A 467 -19.00 -37.72 -11.98
CA GLY A 467 -19.01 -36.30 -12.34
C GLY A 467 -17.59 -35.71 -12.25
N GLU A 468 -17.39 -34.71 -11.40
CA GLU A 468 -16.05 -34.14 -11.11
C GLU A 468 -15.37 -34.76 -9.88
N ASN A 469 -16.07 -35.64 -9.14
CA ASN A 469 -15.53 -36.24 -7.92
C ASN A 469 -14.94 -37.63 -8.17
N LEU A 470 -13.81 -37.91 -7.52
CA LEU A 470 -13.26 -39.26 -7.39
C LEU A 470 -13.81 -39.92 -6.12
N GLU A 471 -14.31 -41.15 -6.25
CA GLU A 471 -14.78 -41.98 -5.13
C GLU A 471 -14.02 -43.31 -5.12
N GLY A 472 -13.78 -43.88 -3.92
CA GLY A 472 -13.17 -45.20 -3.77
C GLY A 472 -12.12 -45.28 -2.67
N GLU A 473 -11.29 -46.32 -2.72
CA GLU A 473 -10.23 -46.57 -1.74
C GLU A 473 -8.85 -46.66 -2.44
N ILE A 474 -7.85 -46.07 -1.80
CA ILE A 474 -6.43 -46.27 -2.11
C ILE A 474 -5.99 -47.58 -1.45
N ASN A 475 -5.54 -48.51 -2.28
CA ASN A 475 -5.17 -49.85 -1.85
C ASN A 475 -3.66 -50.12 -1.92
N THR A 476 -2.93 -49.34 -2.71
CA THR A 476 -1.51 -49.59 -2.98
C THR A 476 -0.69 -48.32 -2.76
N VAL A 477 0.46 -48.48 -2.09
CA VAL A 477 1.51 -47.46 -1.99
C VAL A 477 2.81 -48.01 -2.54
N MET A 478 3.55 -47.21 -3.28
CA MET A 478 4.87 -47.57 -3.80
C MET A 478 5.85 -46.41 -3.62
N LEU A 479 7.02 -46.71 -3.05
CA LEU A 479 8.16 -45.81 -2.97
C LEU A 479 9.29 -46.32 -3.87
N THR A 480 9.77 -45.44 -4.75
CA THR A 480 10.93 -45.72 -5.59
C THR A 480 12.09 -44.78 -5.29
N LEU A 481 13.31 -45.31 -5.37
CA LEU A 481 14.57 -44.56 -5.34
C LEU A 481 15.27 -44.77 -6.68
N ASN A 482 15.58 -43.69 -7.41
CA ASN A 482 16.17 -43.74 -8.75
C ASN A 482 15.42 -44.68 -9.70
N ASN A 483 14.09 -44.60 -9.69
CA ASN A 483 13.15 -45.46 -10.44
C ASN A 483 13.16 -46.96 -10.05
N ALA A 484 13.88 -47.38 -9.01
CA ALA A 484 13.82 -48.74 -8.47
C ALA A 484 12.87 -48.79 -7.27
N VAL A 485 11.96 -49.77 -7.24
CA VAL A 485 11.04 -49.98 -6.10
C VAL A 485 11.85 -50.40 -4.88
N ILE A 486 11.79 -49.60 -3.82
CA ILE A 486 12.46 -49.88 -2.55
C ILE A 486 11.47 -50.32 -1.47
N GLY A 487 10.20 -49.92 -1.57
CA GLY A 487 9.14 -50.41 -0.68
C GLY A 487 7.74 -50.26 -1.27
N SER A 488 6.83 -51.16 -0.89
CA SER A 488 5.42 -51.09 -1.31
C SER A 488 4.48 -51.91 -0.41
N ILE A 489 3.20 -51.53 -0.41
CA ILE A 489 2.07 -52.26 0.19
C ILE A 489 0.91 -52.31 -0.80
N ASP A 490 0.11 -53.39 -0.78
CA ASP A 490 -1.02 -53.64 -1.70
C ASP A 490 -2.35 -53.95 -0.96
N THR A 491 -2.38 -53.73 0.36
CA THR A 491 -3.51 -54.05 1.25
C THR A 491 -4.02 -52.86 2.04
N LEU A 492 -3.70 -51.64 1.61
CA LEU A 492 -4.16 -50.42 2.26
C LEU A 492 -5.69 -50.23 2.07
N ALA A 493 -6.32 -49.50 2.99
CA ALA A 493 -7.73 -49.15 2.93
C ALA A 493 -7.94 -47.69 3.34
N LEU A 494 -7.32 -46.76 2.59
CA LEU A 494 -7.50 -45.32 2.80
C LEU A 494 -8.59 -44.78 1.88
N PRO A 495 -9.56 -43.97 2.38
CA PRO A 495 -10.47 -43.23 1.52
C PRO A 495 -9.72 -42.34 0.52
N VAL A 496 -10.20 -42.27 -0.73
CA VAL A 496 -9.55 -41.48 -1.79
C VAL A 496 -9.50 -40.00 -1.49
N GLU A 497 -10.45 -39.50 -0.70
CA GLU A 497 -10.55 -38.10 -0.29
C GLU A 497 -9.35 -37.67 0.58
N LEU A 498 -8.66 -38.63 1.21
CA LEU A 498 -7.42 -38.36 1.96
C LEU A 498 -6.17 -38.36 1.08
N MET A 499 -6.25 -38.79 -0.18
CA MET A 499 -5.08 -38.94 -1.04
C MET A 499 -4.31 -37.62 -1.19
N GLN A 500 -5.01 -36.53 -1.46
CA GLN A 500 -4.42 -35.19 -1.57
C GLN A 500 -3.74 -34.81 -0.26
N VAL A 501 -4.47 -34.95 0.85
CA VAL A 501 -4.01 -34.59 2.19
C VAL A 501 -2.77 -35.40 2.61
N VAL A 502 -2.73 -36.70 2.32
CA VAL A 502 -1.61 -37.60 2.60
C VAL A 502 -0.39 -37.20 1.77
N LEU A 503 -0.57 -36.84 0.50
CA LEU A 503 0.51 -36.39 -0.37
C LEU A 503 1.02 -35.00 0.03
N ASP A 504 0.15 -34.05 0.35
CA ASP A 504 0.56 -32.73 0.86
C ASP A 504 1.27 -32.86 2.22
N SER A 505 0.82 -33.78 3.07
CA SER A 505 1.52 -34.09 4.33
C SER A 505 2.88 -34.74 4.05
N LEU A 506 3.00 -35.61 3.04
CA LEU A 506 4.28 -36.17 2.60
C LEU A 506 5.22 -35.09 2.08
N SER A 507 4.76 -34.05 1.39
CA SER A 507 5.65 -32.99 0.91
C SER A 507 6.04 -31.97 1.99
N ALA A 508 5.41 -32.00 3.17
CA ALA A 508 5.65 -31.02 4.25
C ALA A 508 6.20 -31.61 5.56
N SER A 509 5.88 -32.86 5.90
CA SER A 509 6.13 -33.47 7.23
C SER A 509 7.59 -33.61 7.67
N ALA A 510 8.56 -33.51 6.76
CA ALA A 510 9.98 -33.54 7.04
C ALA A 510 10.73 -32.35 6.42
N ALA A 511 10.05 -31.21 6.24
CA ALA A 511 10.71 -29.97 5.83
C ALA A 511 11.80 -29.62 6.86
N PRO A 512 13.09 -29.53 6.46
CA PRO A 512 14.14 -29.10 7.36
C PRO A 512 13.87 -27.65 7.81
N ALA A 513 14.19 -27.32 9.06
CA ALA A 513 13.94 -25.98 9.60
C ALA A 513 14.63 -24.91 8.75
N PHE A 514 14.00 -23.73 8.66
CA PHE A 514 14.64 -22.53 8.15
C PHE A 514 16.00 -22.38 8.81
N ALA A 515 17.05 -22.21 8.01
CA ALA A 515 18.40 -22.29 8.51
C ALA A 515 19.27 -21.22 7.87
N ILE A 516 20.14 -20.62 8.68
CA ILE A 516 21.16 -19.70 8.18
C ILE A 516 22.55 -20.22 8.55
N THR A 517 23.47 -20.18 7.60
CA THR A 517 24.85 -20.65 7.79
C THR A 517 25.82 -19.60 7.27
N ALA A 518 26.68 -19.10 8.15
CA ALA A 518 27.83 -18.28 7.78
C ALA A 518 29.11 -19.11 7.93
N THR A 519 29.76 -19.43 6.80
CA THR A 519 30.98 -20.24 6.80
C THR A 519 32.20 -19.32 6.88
N PRO A 520 33.16 -19.55 7.79
CA PRO A 520 34.38 -18.76 7.84
C PRO A 520 35.12 -18.66 6.50
N GLY A 521 35.24 -17.44 5.97
CA GLY A 521 35.93 -17.16 4.71
C GLY A 521 35.11 -17.39 3.43
N SER A 522 33.80 -17.65 3.52
CA SER A 522 32.92 -17.72 2.34
C SER A 522 32.46 -16.34 1.85
N ASN A 523 32.54 -15.30 2.68
CA ASN A 523 32.02 -13.94 2.43
C ASN A 523 30.51 -13.89 2.07
N THR A 524 29.80 -14.99 2.28
CA THR A 524 28.35 -15.13 2.05
C THR A 524 27.70 -15.79 3.26
N ILE A 525 26.48 -15.36 3.56
CA ILE A 525 25.59 -16.06 4.50
C ILE A 525 24.59 -16.82 3.63
N GLN A 526 24.53 -18.14 3.82
CA GLN A 526 23.56 -19.00 3.14
C GLN A 526 22.29 -19.06 3.97
N VAL A 527 21.16 -18.85 3.32
CA VAL A 527 19.80 -19.05 3.83
C VAL A 527 19.26 -20.30 3.13
N ALA A 528 18.89 -21.30 3.91
CA ALA A 528 18.41 -22.59 3.40
C ALA A 528 17.05 -22.93 3.97
N ASN A 529 16.31 -23.75 3.22
CA ASN A 529 14.97 -24.24 3.59
C ASN A 529 13.95 -23.10 3.78
N SER A 530 14.09 -22.06 2.98
CA SER A 530 13.10 -20.99 2.90
C SER A 530 11.80 -21.51 2.29
N THR A 531 10.66 -20.98 2.72
CA THR A 531 9.36 -21.27 2.10
C THR A 531 9.17 -20.50 0.79
N LEU A 532 9.99 -19.46 0.58
CA LEU A 532 9.95 -18.58 -0.58
C LEU A 532 10.51 -19.25 -1.82
N ASP A 533 9.97 -18.92 -3.00
CA ASP A 533 10.62 -19.24 -4.28
C ASP A 533 11.74 -18.25 -4.62
N GLU A 534 12.57 -18.61 -5.62
CA GLU A 534 13.68 -17.78 -6.09
C GLU A 534 13.29 -16.37 -6.56
N TYR A 535 12.00 -16.09 -6.80
CA TYR A 535 11.50 -14.80 -7.25
C TYR A 535 10.96 -13.93 -6.10
N SER A 536 10.68 -14.53 -4.95
CA SER A 536 10.09 -13.89 -3.78
C SER A 536 11.14 -13.44 -2.75
N SER A 537 12.41 -13.33 -3.15
CA SER A 537 13.53 -12.97 -2.26
C SER A 537 13.37 -11.61 -1.57
N HIS A 538 12.53 -10.72 -2.13
CA HIS A 538 12.19 -9.42 -1.54
C HIS A 538 11.42 -9.52 -0.20
N GLN A 539 10.84 -10.70 0.08
CA GLN A 539 10.18 -11.01 1.35
C GLN A 539 11.18 -11.43 2.43
N LEU A 540 12.44 -11.69 2.10
CA LEU A 540 13.46 -11.87 3.14
C LEU A 540 13.89 -10.51 3.68
N LYS A 541 13.94 -10.41 5.01
CA LYS A 541 14.39 -9.22 5.74
C LYS A 541 15.52 -9.58 6.69
N VAL A 542 16.31 -8.56 7.02
CA VAL A 542 17.37 -8.66 8.02
C VAL A 542 17.15 -7.62 9.10
N GLN A 543 17.31 -8.02 10.35
CA GLN A 543 17.41 -7.09 11.48
C GLN A 543 18.61 -7.41 12.35
N ILE A 544 19.10 -6.41 13.07
CA ILE A 544 20.09 -6.60 14.13
C ILE A 544 19.43 -6.46 15.49
N VAL A 545 19.96 -7.15 16.50
CA VAL A 545 19.46 -7.08 17.88
C VAL A 545 20.60 -6.72 18.83
N ASN A 546 20.35 -5.79 19.76
CA ASN A 546 21.32 -5.37 20.76
C ASN A 546 21.24 -6.22 22.06
N ASP A 547 22.01 -5.83 23.09
CA ASP A 547 22.03 -6.52 24.39
C ASP A 547 20.77 -6.29 25.25
N SER A 548 19.93 -5.34 24.85
CA SER A 548 18.67 -4.98 25.50
C SER A 548 17.45 -5.56 24.75
N ASN A 549 17.67 -6.49 23.82
CA ASN A 549 16.66 -7.09 22.94
C ASN A 549 15.87 -6.08 22.09
N GLN A 550 16.47 -4.93 21.77
CA GLN A 550 15.91 -4.00 20.80
C GLN A 550 16.34 -4.44 19.40
N SER A 551 15.43 -4.38 18.43
CA SER A 551 15.70 -4.69 17.03
C SER A 551 15.80 -3.44 16.15
N LEU A 552 16.64 -3.50 15.12
CA LEU A 552 16.73 -2.50 14.05
C LEU A 552 16.74 -3.21 12.71
N LEU A 553 15.75 -2.87 11.89
CA LEU A 553 15.63 -3.37 10.53
C LEU A 553 16.74 -2.81 9.63
N ILE A 554 17.28 -3.68 8.77
CA ILE A 554 18.32 -3.35 7.80
C ILE A 554 17.70 -3.26 6.42
N GLU A 555 17.29 -2.05 6.05
CA GLU A 555 16.70 -1.73 4.75
C GLU A 555 17.71 -1.88 3.60
N GLY A 556 17.21 -2.14 2.40
CA GLY A 556 18.04 -2.25 1.18
C GLY A 556 18.88 -3.53 1.09
N THR A 557 18.55 -4.54 1.90
CA THR A 557 19.23 -5.84 1.85
C THR A 557 18.76 -6.66 0.66
N VAL A 558 19.71 -7.14 -0.16
CA VAL A 558 19.42 -7.95 -1.35
C VAL A 558 19.82 -9.40 -1.12
N PHE A 559 18.89 -10.31 -1.39
CA PHE A 559 19.10 -11.75 -1.38
C PHE A 559 19.15 -12.28 -2.81
N ALA A 560 20.24 -12.96 -3.15
CA ALA A 560 20.37 -13.67 -4.41
C ALA A 560 19.96 -15.13 -4.24
N GLY A 561 19.37 -15.75 -5.26
CA GLY A 561 19.16 -17.21 -5.25
C GLY A 561 20.51 -17.95 -5.30
N SER A 562 20.72 -18.92 -4.41
CA SER A 562 21.98 -19.68 -4.37
C SER A 562 22.14 -20.52 -5.64
N VAL A 563 23.36 -20.66 -6.16
CA VAL A 563 23.65 -21.48 -7.36
C VAL A 563 24.69 -22.55 -7.06
N SER A 564 24.56 -23.74 -7.66
CA SER A 564 25.50 -24.85 -7.46
C SER A 564 26.90 -24.59 -8.05
N HIS A 565 27.00 -23.61 -8.96
CA HIS A 565 28.23 -23.16 -9.59
C HIS A 565 27.98 -21.79 -10.26
N PRO A 566 29.04 -20.96 -10.48
CA PRO A 566 28.89 -19.66 -11.13
C PRO A 566 28.15 -19.75 -12.48
N GLY A 567 27.09 -18.96 -12.65
CA GLY A 567 26.22 -18.98 -13.85
C GLY A 567 25.26 -20.17 -13.95
N GLY A 568 25.09 -20.96 -12.89
CA GLY A 568 24.08 -22.02 -12.81
C GLY A 568 22.66 -21.48 -12.57
N SER A 569 21.66 -22.37 -12.70
CA SER A 569 20.29 -22.06 -12.29
C SER A 569 20.20 -21.91 -10.78
N PRO A 570 19.32 -21.04 -10.26
CA PRO A 570 19.01 -20.95 -8.84
C PRO A 570 18.62 -22.32 -8.28
N ILE A 571 19.11 -22.62 -7.09
CA ILE A 571 18.68 -23.76 -6.29
C ILE A 571 17.40 -23.30 -5.57
N PRO A 572 16.26 -23.97 -5.77
CA PRO A 572 15.02 -23.61 -5.10
C PRO A 572 15.19 -23.53 -3.58
N ASN A 573 14.50 -22.57 -2.96
CA ASN A 573 14.41 -22.41 -1.50
C ASN A 573 15.75 -22.11 -0.80
N GLN A 574 16.77 -21.71 -1.56
CA GLN A 574 18.09 -21.31 -1.05
C GLN A 574 18.45 -19.92 -1.57
N PHE A 575 18.90 -19.09 -0.64
CA PHE A 575 19.34 -17.74 -0.93
C PHE A 575 20.71 -17.50 -0.31
N GLU A 576 21.42 -16.53 -0.85
CA GLU A 576 22.65 -16.05 -0.30
C GLU A 576 22.65 -14.54 -0.22
N ILE A 577 23.32 -14.03 0.80
CA ILE A 577 23.56 -12.62 0.99
C ILE A 577 25.05 -12.38 1.11
N ALA A 578 25.53 -11.39 0.35
CA ALA A 578 26.89 -10.91 0.41
C ALA A 578 27.13 -10.25 1.77
N GLN A 579 28.09 -10.79 2.51
CA GLN A 579 28.28 -10.43 3.91
C GLN A 579 28.85 -9.01 4.08
N ASP A 580 29.66 -8.57 3.13
CA ASP A 580 30.21 -7.22 3.04
C ASP A 580 29.12 -6.18 2.74
N VAL A 581 28.22 -6.46 1.80
CA VAL A 581 27.05 -5.63 1.51
C VAL A 581 26.16 -5.51 2.75
N LEU A 582 25.87 -6.64 3.41
CA LEU A 582 25.08 -6.62 4.63
C LEU A 582 25.76 -5.83 5.76
N ALA A 583 27.08 -5.96 5.90
CA ALA A 583 27.84 -5.19 6.90
C ALA A 583 27.79 -3.67 6.62
N GLY A 584 27.87 -3.26 5.35
CA GLY A 584 27.67 -1.88 4.91
C GLY A 584 26.28 -1.37 5.30
N ASN A 585 25.23 -2.13 4.94
CA ASN A 585 23.85 -1.79 5.26
C ASN A 585 23.60 -1.69 6.78
N ILE A 586 24.20 -2.58 7.58
CA ILE A 586 24.15 -2.52 9.05
C ILE A 586 24.78 -1.23 9.58
N ASN A 587 25.97 -0.87 9.10
CA ASN A 587 26.64 0.36 9.52
C ASN A 587 25.83 1.61 9.15
N TYR A 588 25.26 1.62 7.94
CA TYR A 588 24.37 2.69 7.49
C TYR A 588 23.13 2.81 8.38
N ALA A 589 22.44 1.70 8.64
CA ALA A 589 21.26 1.65 9.51
C ALA A 589 21.56 2.16 10.93
N ILE A 590 22.70 1.77 11.51
CA ILE A 590 23.14 2.26 12.82
C ILE A 590 23.41 3.77 12.78
N SER A 591 24.08 4.25 11.73
CA SER A 591 24.43 5.67 11.60
C SER A 591 23.21 6.59 11.39
N SER A 592 22.14 6.04 10.82
CA SER A 592 20.89 6.74 10.53
C SER A 592 19.82 6.55 11.61
N ALA A 593 20.06 5.66 12.60
CA ALA A 593 19.16 5.48 13.73
C ALA A 593 19.02 6.76 14.56
N ALA A 594 17.83 6.96 15.15
CA ALA A 594 17.54 8.14 15.98
C ALA A 594 18.51 8.31 17.17
N ASP A 595 19.04 7.22 17.70
CA ASP A 595 20.11 7.19 18.69
C ASP A 595 21.13 6.08 18.33
N PRO A 596 22.23 6.41 17.63
CA PRO A 596 23.25 5.43 17.25
C PRO A 596 23.98 4.78 18.45
N SER A 597 23.94 5.39 19.64
CA SER A 597 24.74 4.95 20.78
C SER A 597 24.25 3.63 21.39
N ILE A 598 22.95 3.32 21.29
CA ILE A 598 22.35 2.08 21.77
C ILE A 598 22.73 0.86 20.91
N TRP A 599 23.33 1.09 19.74
CA TRP A 599 23.81 0.08 18.81
C TRP A 599 25.31 -0.16 18.91
N SER A 600 25.97 0.40 19.93
CA SER A 600 27.38 0.14 20.21
C SER A 600 27.68 -1.33 20.58
N THR A 601 26.66 -2.09 20.97
CA THR A 601 26.72 -3.53 21.23
C THR A 601 25.62 -4.28 20.49
N VAL A 602 25.96 -4.85 19.32
CA VAL A 602 25.08 -5.78 18.58
C VAL A 602 25.38 -7.22 19.01
N THR A 603 24.34 -8.00 19.31
CA THR A 603 24.47 -9.37 19.82
C THR A 603 24.19 -10.43 18.75
N LYS A 604 23.22 -10.19 17.86
CA LYS A 604 22.86 -11.11 16.77
C LYS A 604 22.35 -10.36 15.54
N VAL A 605 22.51 -11.02 14.40
CA VAL A 605 21.84 -10.70 13.13
C VAL A 605 20.74 -11.74 12.95
N GLU A 606 19.54 -11.31 12.61
CA GLU A 606 18.40 -12.17 12.37
C GLU A 606 17.94 -12.01 10.93
N ILE A 607 17.65 -13.13 10.28
CA ILE A 607 17.05 -13.18 8.95
C ILE A 607 15.68 -13.79 9.11
N PHE A 608 14.67 -13.16 8.53
CA PHE A 608 13.30 -13.63 8.61
C PHE A 608 12.53 -13.47 7.29
N GLU A 609 11.49 -14.27 7.13
CA GLU A 609 10.55 -14.20 6.00
C GLU A 609 9.38 -13.26 6.37
N ASP A 610 9.37 -12.05 5.82
CA ASP A 610 8.33 -11.04 5.96
C ASP A 610 7.23 -11.25 4.90
N GLY A 611 6.37 -12.24 5.16
CA GLY A 611 5.29 -12.61 4.24
C GLY A 611 4.17 -11.57 4.19
N ASN A 612 4.04 -10.75 5.22
CA ASN A 612 2.96 -9.77 5.39
C ASN A 612 3.39 -8.30 5.14
N TRP A 613 4.66 -8.09 4.83
CA TRP A 613 5.25 -6.81 4.43
C TRP A 613 5.17 -5.75 5.53
N THR A 614 5.19 -6.20 6.79
CA THR A 614 5.15 -5.31 7.95
C THR A 614 6.54 -4.86 8.38
N ASN A 615 7.60 -5.37 7.74
CA ASN A 615 8.98 -5.04 8.03
C ASN A 615 9.37 -5.36 9.50
N ALA A 616 8.63 -6.23 10.16
CA ALA A 616 8.85 -6.67 11.53
C ALA A 616 8.50 -8.15 11.64
N HIS A 617 9.39 -8.95 12.24
CA HIS A 617 9.09 -10.37 12.34
C HIS A 617 7.92 -10.63 13.30
N GLU A 618 6.98 -11.48 12.88
CA GLU A 618 5.85 -11.95 13.68
C GLU A 618 6.02 -13.43 14.06
N GLY A 619 5.37 -13.89 15.14
CA GLY A 619 5.57 -15.25 15.67
C GLY A 619 5.26 -16.41 14.69
N SER A 620 4.59 -16.13 13.58
CA SER A 620 4.30 -17.08 12.50
C SER A 620 5.41 -17.20 11.45
N GLU A 621 6.33 -16.24 11.37
CA GLU A 621 7.32 -16.15 10.30
C GLU A 621 8.54 -17.04 10.57
N ASN A 622 9.17 -17.52 9.49
CA ASN A 622 10.45 -18.20 9.63
C ASN A 622 11.51 -17.17 10.01
N ILE A 623 12.20 -17.42 11.12
CA ILE A 623 13.31 -16.60 11.58
C ILE A 623 14.43 -17.49 12.07
N GLU A 624 15.66 -17.10 11.75
CA GLU A 624 16.84 -17.67 12.38
C GLU A 624 17.86 -16.59 12.73
N SER A 625 18.72 -16.92 13.68
CA SER A 625 19.68 -15.96 14.25
C SER A 625 21.13 -16.42 14.16
N LEU A 626 21.99 -15.49 13.76
CA LEU A 626 23.43 -15.65 13.74
C LEU A 626 24.02 -14.73 14.81
N THR A 627 24.82 -15.28 15.72
CA THR A 627 25.53 -14.43 16.68
C THR A 627 26.39 -13.40 15.95
N PHE A 628 26.46 -12.17 16.44
CA PHE A 628 27.23 -11.11 15.77
C PHE A 628 28.73 -11.45 15.67
N GLY A 629 29.24 -12.26 16.61
CA GLY A 629 30.57 -12.84 16.54
C GLY A 629 30.75 -13.84 15.38
N ALA A 630 29.78 -14.70 15.12
CA ALA A 630 29.82 -15.63 13.99
C ALA A 630 29.64 -14.92 12.64
N PHE A 631 28.82 -13.86 12.61
CA PHE A 631 28.76 -12.93 11.48
C PHE A 631 30.14 -12.33 11.22
N THR A 632 30.71 -11.59 12.17
CA THR A 632 32.01 -10.93 11.97
C THR A 632 33.18 -11.89 11.68
N ALA A 633 33.17 -13.11 12.23
CA ALA A 633 34.21 -14.12 11.97
C ALA A 633 34.13 -14.75 10.56
N ALA A 634 32.96 -14.71 9.91
CA ALA A 634 32.80 -15.22 8.55
C ALA A 634 33.33 -14.27 7.47
N ALA A 635 33.45 -12.98 7.78
CA ALA A 635 34.03 -11.94 6.94
C ALA A 635 35.56 -12.08 6.90
N GLY A 636 36.06 -12.95 6.03
CA GLY A 636 37.49 -13.06 5.75
C GLY A 636 37.94 -11.84 4.94
N ASN A 637 38.63 -10.89 5.59
CA ASN A 637 39.05 -9.61 5.02
C ASN A 637 37.85 -8.77 4.54
N ILE A 638 37.35 -7.91 5.42
CA ILE A 638 36.70 -6.65 5.03
C ILE A 638 37.57 -6.02 3.92
N HIS A 639 36.98 -5.35 2.92
CA HIS A 639 37.58 -4.36 1.98
C HIS A 639 37.26 -4.66 0.49
N GLY A 640 36.05 -4.33 0.05
CA GLY A 640 35.66 -4.44 -1.36
C GLY A 640 36.07 -3.22 -2.18
N ILE A 641 37.29 -3.21 -2.73
CA ILE A 641 37.57 -2.86 -4.14
C ILE A 641 38.82 -3.66 -4.55
N VAL A 642 38.63 -4.70 -5.37
CA VAL A 642 39.74 -5.57 -5.82
C VAL A 642 40.68 -4.77 -6.72
N GLY A 643 41.96 -4.68 -6.34
CA GLY A 643 43.01 -4.05 -7.15
C GLY A 643 43.44 -2.63 -6.73
N ALA A 644 42.96 -2.11 -5.60
CA ALA A 644 43.46 -0.84 -5.06
C ALA A 644 44.70 -1.03 -4.15
N ASP A 645 45.65 -0.09 -4.20
CA ASP A 645 46.81 -0.08 -3.30
C ASP A 645 46.42 0.36 -1.87
N TYR A 646 45.48 1.31 -1.79
CA TYR A 646 44.97 1.87 -0.54
C TYR A 646 43.45 1.95 -0.60
N ILE A 647 42.77 1.63 0.50
CA ILE A 647 41.32 1.80 0.65
C ILE A 647 41.09 2.71 1.84
N LEU A 648 40.31 3.77 1.65
CA LEU A 648 40.03 4.81 2.63
C LEU A 648 38.55 4.83 3.02
N ALA A 649 38.29 5.18 4.28
CA ALA A 649 36.98 5.46 4.82
C ALA A 649 36.74 6.97 4.96
N PRO A 650 35.48 7.44 5.10
CA PRO A 650 35.16 8.87 5.27
C PRO A 650 35.94 9.58 6.39
N SER A 651 36.41 8.85 7.40
CA SER A 651 37.22 9.38 8.50
C SER A 651 38.70 9.61 8.16
N ASP A 652 39.20 9.03 7.07
CA ASP A 652 40.62 9.11 6.70
C ASP A 652 40.95 10.41 5.99
N ASN A 653 42.15 10.93 6.22
CA ASN A 653 42.60 12.16 5.56
C ASN A 653 43.17 11.86 4.17
N ILE A 654 42.42 12.19 3.10
CA ILE A 654 42.78 11.84 1.72
C ILE A 654 44.15 12.44 1.32
N GLN A 655 44.38 13.72 1.63
CA GLN A 655 45.61 14.41 1.23
C GLN A 655 46.87 13.74 1.80
N ASN A 656 46.85 13.33 3.07
CA ASN A 656 47.98 12.66 3.70
C ASN A 656 48.32 11.34 2.99
N PHE A 657 47.30 10.61 2.54
CA PHE A 657 47.50 9.37 1.78
C PHE A 657 48.05 9.65 0.38
N ILE A 658 47.50 10.63 -0.35
CA ILE A 658 48.03 11.04 -1.66
C ILE A 658 49.51 11.38 -1.57
N ASP A 659 49.91 12.18 -0.57
CA ASP A 659 51.29 12.62 -0.40
C ASP A 659 52.23 11.42 -0.13
N ALA A 660 51.78 10.46 0.67
CA ALA A 660 52.55 9.29 1.08
C ALA A 660 52.49 8.10 0.08
N ALA A 661 51.49 8.06 -0.80
CA ALA A 661 51.19 6.89 -1.61
C ALA A 661 52.32 6.54 -2.59
N THR A 662 52.54 5.23 -2.70
CA THR A 662 53.41 4.55 -3.66
C THR A 662 52.67 3.36 -4.23
N ASP A 663 53.00 2.96 -5.46
CA ASP A 663 52.52 1.72 -6.09
C ASP A 663 52.97 0.52 -5.24
N VAL A 664 52.01 -0.19 -4.64
CA VAL A 664 52.27 -1.27 -3.66
C VAL A 664 52.33 -2.61 -4.36
N ASP A 665 51.48 -2.83 -5.36
CA ASP A 665 51.37 -4.11 -6.07
C ASP A 665 52.34 -4.24 -7.27
N GLY A 666 52.99 -3.14 -7.66
CA GLY A 666 53.98 -3.07 -8.74
C GLY A 666 53.36 -3.09 -10.14
N ASN A 667 52.07 -2.77 -10.27
CA ASN A 667 51.36 -2.79 -11.55
C ASN A 667 51.64 -1.54 -12.42
N GLY A 668 52.32 -0.54 -11.87
CA GLY A 668 52.69 0.71 -12.54
C GLY A 668 51.72 1.87 -12.33
N ALA A 669 50.62 1.68 -11.62
CA ALA A 669 49.65 2.68 -11.22
C ALA A 669 49.61 2.79 -9.68
N ILE A 670 49.29 3.99 -9.18
CA ILE A 670 48.97 4.19 -7.76
C ILE A 670 47.45 4.27 -7.68
N VAL A 671 46.81 3.40 -6.92
CA VAL A 671 45.35 3.36 -6.84
C VAL A 671 44.87 3.57 -5.40
N ILE A 672 44.03 4.59 -5.21
CA ILE A 672 43.35 4.86 -3.95
C ILE A 672 41.84 4.67 -4.15
N ALA A 673 41.28 3.69 -3.48
CA ALA A 673 39.85 3.44 -3.42
C ALA A 673 39.23 4.15 -2.20
N LEU A 674 38.11 4.81 -2.41
CA LEU A 674 37.31 5.45 -1.38
C LEU A 674 36.03 4.62 -1.21
N SER A 675 35.78 4.17 0.01
CA SER A 675 34.50 3.52 0.33
C SER A 675 33.33 4.50 0.23
N GLU A 676 32.10 3.98 0.16
CA GLU A 676 30.87 4.79 0.15
C GLU A 676 30.78 5.70 1.39
N GLY A 677 30.08 6.83 1.25
CA GLY A 677 29.88 7.81 2.31
C GLY A 677 30.47 9.19 2.00
N LYS A 678 30.39 10.10 2.98
CA LYS A 678 30.66 11.54 2.80
C LYS A 678 32.04 11.98 3.28
N TYR A 679 32.88 12.41 2.34
CA TYR A 679 34.21 12.97 2.56
C TYR A 679 34.13 14.49 2.45
N GLN A 680 34.04 15.18 3.59
CA GLN A 680 34.05 16.65 3.67
C GLN A 680 35.49 17.18 3.67
N GLN A 681 36.21 17.00 2.56
CA GLN A 681 37.63 17.32 2.46
C GLN A 681 37.98 17.92 1.09
N ASP A 682 38.82 18.95 1.10
CA ASP A 682 39.53 19.40 -0.10
C ASP A 682 40.83 18.60 -0.22
N PHE A 683 41.20 18.19 -1.43
CA PHE A 683 42.48 17.54 -1.69
C PHE A 683 43.02 17.83 -3.09
N THR A 684 44.33 17.70 -3.24
CA THR A 684 45.07 17.92 -4.47
C THR A 684 45.80 16.65 -4.88
N ILE A 685 45.56 16.20 -6.11
CA ILE A 685 46.27 15.09 -6.74
C ILE A 685 47.58 15.63 -7.30
N THR A 686 48.69 15.25 -6.68
CA THR A 686 50.03 15.83 -6.91
C THR A 686 50.98 14.91 -7.70
N LYS A 687 50.54 13.71 -8.04
CA LYS A 687 51.26 12.71 -8.84
C LYS A 687 50.25 11.83 -9.59
N GLY A 688 50.65 11.23 -10.71
CA GLY A 688 49.79 10.34 -11.48
C GLY A 688 49.30 9.16 -10.65
N MET A 689 47.98 9.04 -10.52
CA MET A 689 47.28 8.04 -9.70
C MET A 689 45.81 7.95 -10.08
N GLU A 690 45.15 6.90 -9.62
CA GLU A 690 43.72 6.68 -9.78
C GLU A 690 43.01 6.82 -8.44
N ILE A 691 41.89 7.55 -8.43
CA ILE A 691 40.98 7.64 -7.29
C ILE A 691 39.66 6.98 -7.70
N TRP A 692 39.33 5.87 -7.03
CA TRP A 692 38.11 5.10 -7.30
C TRP A 692 37.07 5.34 -6.21
N GLY A 693 35.84 5.66 -6.60
CA GLY A 693 34.69 5.62 -5.70
C GLY A 693 34.07 4.23 -5.61
N SER A 694 33.07 4.10 -4.74
CA SER A 694 32.28 2.87 -4.57
C SER A 694 31.53 2.45 -5.84
N ALA A 695 31.23 3.38 -6.74
CA ALA A 695 30.55 3.13 -8.00
C ALA A 695 31.49 3.05 -9.21
N LYS A 696 32.77 2.72 -8.97
CA LYS A 696 33.78 2.60 -10.03
C LYS A 696 33.31 1.64 -11.13
N GLY A 697 33.36 2.11 -12.38
CA GLY A 697 32.97 1.31 -13.55
C GLY A 697 31.46 1.02 -13.67
N ILE A 698 30.63 1.72 -12.88
CA ILE A 698 29.17 1.64 -12.98
C ILE A 698 28.66 2.89 -13.68
N ASP A 699 28.05 2.68 -14.85
CA ASP A 699 27.57 3.74 -15.73
C ASP A 699 26.49 4.60 -15.06
N ILE A 700 26.40 5.87 -15.47
CA ILE A 700 25.37 6.82 -14.99
C ILE A 700 24.03 6.69 -15.73
N SER A 701 23.88 5.62 -16.48
CA SER A 701 22.69 5.26 -17.24
C SER A 701 22.40 3.77 -17.16
N THR A 702 21.12 3.43 -17.30
CA THR A 702 20.64 2.07 -17.56
C THR A 702 20.06 2.03 -18.95
N ASP A 703 20.62 1.16 -19.79
CA ASP A 703 20.17 0.95 -21.17
C ASP A 703 18.68 0.59 -21.22
N GLY A 704 17.93 1.32 -22.05
CA GLY A 704 16.54 1.01 -22.36
C GLY A 704 16.44 -0.27 -23.18
N GLY A 705 15.23 -0.72 -23.51
CA GLY A 705 15.02 -1.92 -24.35
C GLY A 705 15.43 -1.75 -25.82
N ASP A 706 16.25 -0.75 -26.15
CA ASP A 706 16.69 -0.45 -27.51
C ASP A 706 17.99 -1.23 -27.85
N LEU A 707 18.57 -1.02 -29.04
CA LEU A 707 19.74 -1.78 -29.51
C LEU A 707 21.05 -1.01 -29.34
N GLY A 708 21.00 0.18 -28.73
CA GLY A 708 22.14 1.05 -28.43
C GLY A 708 22.86 0.64 -27.15
N SER A 709 23.93 1.35 -26.82
CA SER A 709 24.54 1.33 -25.48
C SER A 709 24.96 2.74 -25.09
N THR A 710 24.37 3.74 -25.74
CA THR A 710 24.70 5.16 -25.65
C THR A 710 23.53 5.85 -25.03
N VAL A 711 23.77 6.77 -24.11
CA VAL A 711 22.67 7.50 -23.47
C VAL A 711 22.04 8.45 -24.48
N ASP A 712 20.80 8.19 -24.89
CA ASP A 712 20.08 9.08 -25.80
C ASP A 712 18.61 9.32 -25.41
N GLU A 713 18.14 8.67 -24.34
CA GLU A 713 16.84 8.93 -23.74
C GLU A 713 16.93 9.44 -22.29
N ILE A 714 15.99 10.30 -21.90
CA ILE A 714 15.90 10.83 -20.52
C ILE A 714 15.60 9.71 -19.51
N SER A 715 14.85 8.68 -19.91
CA SER A 715 14.51 7.52 -19.10
C SER A 715 15.71 6.65 -18.72
N GLU A 716 16.79 6.73 -19.49
CA GLU A 716 17.99 5.93 -19.27
C GLU A 716 18.92 6.56 -18.24
N VAL A 717 18.77 7.86 -17.97
CA VAL A 717 19.70 8.60 -17.10
C VAL A 717 19.37 8.35 -15.62
N ILE A 718 20.37 7.90 -14.88
CA ILE A 718 20.30 7.85 -13.41
C ILE A 718 20.69 9.24 -12.89
N PHE A 719 19.69 10.12 -12.76
CA PHE A 719 19.93 11.49 -12.31
C PHE A 719 20.42 11.57 -10.86
N ASP A 720 21.23 12.60 -10.60
CA ASP A 720 21.86 12.85 -9.30
C ASP A 720 20.89 13.45 -8.26
N ILE A 721 19.80 12.74 -7.95
CA ILE A 721 18.71 13.21 -7.07
C ILE A 721 18.48 12.31 -5.85
N THR A 722 19.11 11.14 -5.80
CA THR A 722 19.05 10.17 -4.70
C THR A 722 20.44 9.60 -4.43
N ASP A 723 20.68 9.10 -3.23
CA ASP A 723 21.83 8.23 -2.96
C ASP A 723 21.49 6.80 -3.31
N GLY A 724 22.44 6.00 -3.79
CA GLY A 724 22.17 4.61 -4.18
C GLY A 724 21.50 4.40 -5.55
N GLY A 725 21.35 5.46 -6.36
CA GLY A 725 20.64 5.37 -7.65
C GLY A 725 21.23 4.35 -8.64
N ARG A 726 22.52 4.05 -8.50
CA ARG A 726 23.27 3.08 -9.31
C ARG A 726 23.32 1.67 -8.72
N GLY A 727 22.53 1.38 -7.68
CA GLY A 727 22.52 0.09 -6.98
C GLY A 727 23.68 -0.13 -6.00
N VAL A 728 24.52 0.88 -5.78
CA VAL A 728 25.58 0.92 -4.76
C VAL A 728 25.53 2.27 -4.04
N GLY A 729 25.93 2.35 -2.76
CA GLY A 729 26.06 3.64 -2.09
C GLY A 729 27.14 4.51 -2.73
N GLU A 730 26.99 5.83 -2.70
CA GLU A 730 27.88 6.76 -3.39
C GLU A 730 29.07 7.23 -2.53
N THR A 731 30.23 7.41 -3.14
CA THR A 731 31.37 8.13 -2.54
C THR A 731 31.22 9.62 -2.79
N TRP A 732 30.69 10.33 -1.80
CA TRP A 732 30.47 11.77 -1.83
C TRP A 732 31.74 12.54 -1.48
N ILE A 733 32.21 13.37 -2.41
CA ILE A 733 33.25 14.37 -2.15
C ILE A 733 32.59 15.73 -1.99
N ASP A 734 32.28 16.08 -0.73
CA ASP A 734 31.68 17.36 -0.33
C ASP A 734 32.76 18.44 -0.14
N GLY A 735 33.69 18.50 -1.09
CA GLY A 735 34.88 19.36 -1.09
C GLY A 735 35.41 19.54 -2.51
N LYS A 736 36.52 20.24 -2.66
CA LYS A 736 37.15 20.51 -3.95
C LYS A 736 38.27 19.50 -4.23
N VAL A 737 38.14 18.77 -5.33
CA VAL A 737 39.22 17.97 -5.91
C VAL A 737 40.04 18.85 -6.84
N THR A 738 41.35 18.94 -6.60
CA THR A 738 42.27 19.71 -7.46
C THR A 738 43.26 18.77 -8.16
N VAL A 739 43.29 18.77 -9.48
CA VAL A 739 44.25 17.98 -10.27
C VAL A 739 45.47 18.85 -10.59
N ALA A 740 46.66 18.40 -10.19
CA ALA A 740 47.91 19.14 -10.34
C ALA A 740 49.03 18.34 -11.02
N SER A 741 48.72 17.16 -11.59
CA SER A 741 49.69 16.26 -12.20
C SER A 741 49.10 15.48 -13.35
N ASP A 742 49.97 15.05 -14.27
CA ASP A 742 49.63 14.15 -15.38
C ASP A 742 49.16 12.77 -14.87
N GLY A 743 48.35 12.09 -15.68
CA GLY A 743 47.93 10.71 -15.45
C GLY A 743 46.98 10.52 -14.27
N ALA A 744 46.26 11.56 -13.88
CA ALA A 744 45.24 11.47 -12.83
C ALA A 744 43.94 10.88 -13.38
N THR A 745 43.41 9.83 -12.74
CA THR A 745 42.13 9.19 -13.09
C THR A 745 41.15 9.29 -11.93
N LEU A 746 39.91 9.67 -12.22
CA LEU A 746 38.78 9.69 -11.29
C LEU A 746 37.67 8.79 -11.86
N ASP A 747 37.19 7.81 -11.11
CA ASP A 747 36.17 6.86 -11.58
C ASP A 747 35.14 6.55 -10.48
N GLY A 748 33.85 6.64 -10.80
CA GLY A 748 32.78 6.23 -9.89
C GLY A 748 32.54 7.15 -8.69
N LEU A 749 32.89 8.44 -8.79
CA LEU A 749 32.79 9.39 -7.68
C LEU A 749 31.55 10.27 -7.80
N ARG A 750 31.05 10.74 -6.65
CA ARG A 750 30.04 11.81 -6.56
C ARG A 750 30.70 13.10 -6.10
N LEU A 751 31.15 13.89 -7.06
CA LEU A 751 31.82 15.17 -6.84
C LEU A 751 30.77 16.29 -6.72
N HIS A 752 30.49 16.71 -5.49
CA HIS A 752 29.36 17.58 -5.20
C HIS A 752 29.77 18.74 -4.29
N SER A 753 30.01 19.93 -4.87
CA SER A 753 30.40 21.11 -4.11
C SER A 753 29.92 22.41 -4.75
N SER A 754 29.21 23.25 -3.97
CA SER A 754 28.71 24.54 -4.46
C SER A 754 29.81 25.52 -4.88
N ASP A 755 31.01 25.33 -4.32
CA ASP A 755 32.21 26.16 -4.55
C ASP A 755 33.13 25.60 -5.64
N GLY A 756 32.66 24.59 -6.38
CA GLY A 756 33.31 23.97 -7.53
C GLY A 756 33.93 22.62 -7.16
N PRO A 757 33.36 21.49 -7.63
CA PRO A 757 33.76 20.15 -7.21
C PRO A 757 35.11 19.69 -7.78
N LEU A 758 35.48 20.20 -8.96
CA LEU A 758 36.70 19.81 -9.66
C LEU A 758 37.43 21.04 -10.21
N ALA A 759 38.72 21.13 -9.91
CA ALA A 759 39.61 22.22 -10.31
C ALA A 759 40.96 21.67 -10.81
N PHE A 760 41.71 22.53 -11.49
CA PHE A 760 43.02 22.20 -12.05
C PHE A 760 44.05 23.26 -11.67
N THR A 761 45.23 22.83 -11.26
CA THR A 761 46.37 23.70 -10.94
C THR A 761 47.61 23.24 -11.70
N GLY A 762 47.72 23.70 -12.94
CA GLY A 762 48.77 23.40 -13.91
C GLY A 762 48.38 24.01 -15.26
N SER A 763 49.32 24.17 -16.18
CA SER A 763 49.07 24.59 -17.56
C SER A 763 49.33 23.48 -18.59
N ASP A 764 50.03 22.43 -18.17
CA ASP A 764 50.34 21.23 -18.95
C ASP A 764 49.95 20.00 -18.11
N ILE A 765 48.67 19.61 -18.10
CA ILE A 765 48.22 18.39 -17.37
C ILE A 765 47.89 17.35 -18.42
N ASP A 766 48.74 16.36 -18.66
CA ASP A 766 48.51 15.35 -19.70
C ASP A 766 47.79 14.11 -19.14
N ASN A 767 47.02 13.42 -19.99
CA ASN A 767 46.38 12.15 -19.68
C ASN A 767 45.45 12.18 -18.45
N PHE A 768 44.67 13.26 -18.28
CA PHE A 768 43.63 13.30 -17.26
C PHE A 768 42.40 12.49 -17.70
N THR A 769 41.86 11.69 -16.78
CA THR A 769 40.72 10.81 -17.05
C THR A 769 39.63 10.99 -15.99
N LEU A 770 38.39 11.18 -16.43
CA LEU A 770 37.20 11.26 -15.59
C LEU A 770 36.12 10.32 -16.13
N LEU A 771 35.74 9.33 -15.33
CA LEU A 771 34.83 8.24 -15.71
C LEU A 771 33.67 8.12 -14.75
N ASN A 772 32.49 7.78 -15.27
CA ASN A 772 31.37 7.24 -14.49
C ASN A 772 31.05 8.05 -13.22
N SER A 773 31.16 9.37 -13.27
CA SER A 773 31.09 10.21 -12.08
C SER A 773 29.96 11.23 -12.17
N TYR A 774 29.35 11.51 -11.02
CA TYR A 774 28.48 12.68 -10.86
C TYR A 774 29.35 13.90 -10.59
N VAL A 775 29.24 14.93 -11.42
CA VAL A 775 29.89 16.24 -11.21
C VAL A 775 28.83 17.32 -11.22
N THR A 776 28.34 17.67 -10.03
CA THR A 776 27.09 18.41 -9.90
C THR A 776 27.08 19.41 -8.73
N GLY A 777 25.96 20.15 -8.60
CA GLY A 777 25.67 20.96 -7.41
C GLY A 777 26.39 22.30 -7.34
N PHE A 778 27.19 22.64 -8.35
CA PHE A 778 27.99 23.87 -8.39
C PHE A 778 27.27 25.07 -9.00
N LYS A 779 27.73 26.27 -8.66
CA LYS A 779 27.31 27.52 -9.31
C LYS A 779 28.03 27.71 -10.64
N GLY A 780 27.41 28.34 -11.64
CA GLY A 780 27.95 28.47 -13.00
C GLY A 780 29.34 29.10 -13.09
N GLN A 781 29.66 30.07 -12.22
CA GLN A 781 31.00 30.66 -12.15
C GLN A 781 32.08 29.71 -11.60
N ASN A 782 31.66 28.66 -10.90
CA ASN A 782 32.47 27.61 -10.28
C ASN A 782 32.39 26.28 -11.07
N SER A 783 32.00 26.34 -12.34
CA SER A 783 31.99 25.20 -13.26
C SER A 783 33.34 24.53 -13.39
N VAL A 784 33.33 23.27 -13.84
CA VAL A 784 34.55 22.55 -14.20
C VAL A 784 35.25 23.32 -15.30
N ARG A 785 36.44 23.83 -15.00
CA ARG A 785 37.16 24.74 -15.90
C ARG A 785 38.65 24.43 -15.96
N TYR A 786 39.11 24.09 -17.15
CA TYR A 786 40.51 24.06 -17.52
C TYR A 786 40.81 25.26 -18.42
N ASN A 787 41.79 26.07 -18.05
CA ASN A 787 42.27 27.15 -18.91
C ASN A 787 43.77 26.99 -19.12
N ASP A 788 44.17 26.69 -20.35
CA ASP A 788 45.54 26.91 -20.81
C ASP A 788 45.89 28.40 -20.66
N LYS A 789 47.03 28.66 -20.02
CA LYS A 789 47.56 30.00 -19.73
C LYS A 789 48.91 30.27 -20.37
N ASP A 790 49.57 29.26 -20.92
CA ASP A 790 50.93 29.40 -21.44
C ASP A 790 51.04 29.09 -22.94
N GLY A 791 49.96 28.59 -23.56
CA GLY A 791 49.87 28.31 -24.99
C GLY A 791 50.42 26.94 -25.40
N THR A 792 50.78 26.10 -24.43
CA THR A 792 51.11 24.70 -24.64
C THR A 792 49.86 23.87 -24.36
N LYS A 793 49.45 23.06 -25.35
CA LYS A 793 48.24 22.27 -25.21
C LYS A 793 48.51 21.04 -24.37
N SER A 794 47.59 20.73 -23.46
CA SER A 794 47.61 19.46 -22.74
C SER A 794 47.03 18.34 -23.58
N ASP A 795 47.59 17.14 -23.46
CA ASP A 795 47.35 16.02 -24.36
C ASP A 795 46.58 14.88 -23.69
N GLY A 796 45.76 14.15 -24.46
CA GLY A 796 45.29 12.81 -24.07
C GLY A 796 44.19 12.76 -23.01
N TRP A 797 43.34 13.78 -22.86
CA TRP A 797 42.26 13.75 -21.87
C TRP A 797 41.11 12.83 -22.29
N THR A 798 40.50 12.16 -21.32
CA THR A 798 39.30 11.35 -21.51
C THR A 798 38.25 11.73 -20.47
N ILE A 799 37.09 12.21 -20.92
CA ILE A 799 35.93 12.49 -20.06
C ILE A 799 34.77 11.66 -20.60
N ASP A 800 34.44 10.57 -19.93
CA ASP A 800 33.56 9.52 -20.45
C ASP A 800 32.52 9.04 -19.43
N GLY A 801 31.27 8.82 -19.84
CA GLY A 801 30.25 8.20 -18.98
C GLY A 801 29.83 9.02 -17.75
N ASN A 802 30.02 10.34 -17.73
CA ASN A 802 29.75 11.18 -16.56
C ASN A 802 28.41 11.92 -16.66
N LEU A 803 27.83 12.27 -15.52
CA LEU A 803 26.75 13.26 -15.45
C LEU A 803 27.31 14.59 -14.95
N ILE A 804 27.35 15.60 -15.83
CA ILE A 804 28.00 16.89 -15.58
C ILE A 804 26.98 18.02 -15.65
N GLY A 805 26.74 18.71 -14.53
CA GLY A 805 25.89 19.90 -14.49
C GLY A 805 25.06 20.05 -13.22
N GLY A 806 23.74 20.18 -13.34
CA GLY A 806 22.87 20.50 -12.20
C GLY A 806 23.25 21.84 -11.58
N VAL A 807 23.42 22.87 -12.42
CA VAL A 807 24.00 24.15 -12.03
C VAL A 807 23.06 24.91 -11.09
N SER A 808 23.44 25.02 -9.81
CA SER A 808 22.64 25.57 -8.70
C SER A 808 22.58 27.12 -8.65
N GLY A 809 22.79 27.78 -9.80
CA GLY A 809 22.69 29.24 -9.95
C GLY A 809 24.00 29.93 -10.38
N GLY A 810 23.95 31.26 -10.60
CA GLY A 810 25.09 32.04 -11.09
C GLY A 810 25.19 32.13 -12.62
N VAL A 811 26.27 32.76 -13.13
CA VAL A 811 26.47 33.00 -14.57
C VAL A 811 27.58 32.09 -15.08
N GLY A 812 27.23 31.05 -15.87
CA GLY A 812 28.18 30.11 -16.46
C GLY A 812 27.56 28.75 -16.81
N GLY A 813 28.29 27.97 -17.59
CA GLY A 813 27.95 26.64 -18.12
C GLY A 813 28.34 25.46 -17.23
N SER A 814 28.40 24.25 -17.79
CA SER A 814 28.77 23.04 -17.04
C SER A 814 30.27 22.71 -17.17
N LEU A 815 30.81 22.70 -18.39
CA LEU A 815 32.20 22.34 -18.68
C LEU A 815 32.89 23.35 -19.62
N TYR A 816 34.07 23.82 -19.21
CA TYR A 816 34.90 24.76 -19.97
C TYR A 816 36.31 24.22 -20.13
N LEU A 817 36.74 24.00 -21.36
CA LEU A 817 38.06 23.46 -21.66
C LEU A 817 38.75 24.33 -22.71
N THR A 818 40.00 24.73 -22.42
CA THR A 818 40.84 25.45 -23.39
C THR A 818 42.21 24.80 -23.54
N GLY A 819 42.78 24.82 -24.75
CA GLY A 819 44.15 24.36 -24.99
C GLY A 819 44.36 22.86 -24.81
N LEU A 820 43.55 22.03 -25.47
CA LEU A 820 43.68 20.55 -25.43
C LEU A 820 44.01 19.96 -26.80
N ASP A 821 44.84 18.92 -26.84
CA ASP A 821 45.13 18.09 -28.01
C ASP A 821 44.79 16.60 -27.74
N ASN A 822 44.50 15.84 -28.80
CA ASN A 822 44.23 14.39 -28.79
C ASN A 822 43.33 13.90 -27.63
N SER A 823 42.27 14.66 -27.36
CA SER A 823 41.39 14.45 -26.19
C SER A 823 39.96 14.09 -26.61
N MET A 824 39.19 13.49 -25.72
CA MET A 824 37.81 13.11 -25.98
C MET A 824 36.84 13.41 -24.84
N VAL A 825 35.61 13.76 -25.23
CA VAL A 825 34.44 13.91 -24.37
C VAL A 825 33.35 13.04 -24.98
N SER A 826 33.03 11.91 -24.35
CA SER A 826 32.06 10.95 -24.88
C SER A 826 31.09 10.40 -23.85
N ASP A 827 29.90 10.00 -24.31
CA ASP A 827 28.89 9.31 -23.49
C ASP A 827 28.54 10.01 -22.16
N ASN A 828 28.72 11.33 -22.10
CA ASN A 828 28.38 12.10 -20.90
C ASN A 828 26.96 12.65 -21.03
N VAL A 829 26.27 12.72 -19.90
CA VAL A 829 25.02 13.46 -19.75
C VAL A 829 25.34 14.86 -19.24
N PHE A 830 25.08 15.86 -20.08
CA PHE A 830 25.15 17.26 -19.67
C PHE A 830 23.76 17.75 -19.25
N TRP A 831 23.61 18.00 -17.96
CA TRP A 831 22.30 18.24 -17.35
C TRP A 831 22.16 19.67 -16.82
N ARG A 832 21.07 20.38 -17.19
CA ARG A 832 20.67 21.67 -16.58
C ARG A 832 21.81 22.69 -16.43
N PRO A 833 22.38 23.21 -17.53
CA PRO A 833 23.45 24.21 -17.48
C PRO A 833 22.89 25.60 -17.09
N GLY A 834 23.72 26.43 -16.45
CA GLY A 834 23.38 27.85 -16.24
C GLY A 834 23.53 28.71 -17.51
N ALA A 835 24.31 28.23 -18.49
CA ALA A 835 24.51 28.83 -19.81
C ALA A 835 24.74 27.74 -20.88
N ALA A 836 25.98 27.54 -21.34
CA ALA A 836 26.32 26.47 -22.29
C ALA A 836 26.64 25.17 -21.54
N HIS A 837 26.28 24.01 -22.09
CA HIS A 837 26.71 22.72 -21.52
C HIS A 837 28.21 22.50 -21.64
N LEU A 838 28.77 22.74 -22.84
CA LEU A 838 30.18 22.53 -23.16
C LEU A 838 30.75 23.73 -23.90
N TYR A 839 31.90 24.23 -23.44
CA TYR A 839 32.68 25.28 -24.08
C TYR A 839 34.08 24.78 -24.39
N LEU A 840 34.48 24.88 -25.66
CA LEU A 840 35.79 24.45 -26.17
C LEU A 840 36.48 25.64 -26.85
N GLU A 841 37.72 25.89 -26.48
CA GLU A 841 38.58 26.92 -27.09
C GLU A 841 39.99 26.38 -27.34
N ASP A 842 40.59 26.73 -28.47
CA ASP A 842 41.94 26.30 -28.86
C ASP A 842 42.21 24.78 -28.70
N VAL A 843 41.28 23.94 -29.17
CA VAL A 843 41.43 22.48 -29.17
C VAL A 843 41.89 21.95 -30.52
N SER A 844 42.64 20.85 -30.54
CA SER A 844 43.03 20.09 -31.75
C SER A 844 42.86 18.59 -31.53
N ASN A 845 42.60 17.84 -32.63
CA ASN A 845 42.34 16.38 -32.57
C ASN A 845 41.36 15.96 -31.46
N PHE A 846 40.35 16.79 -31.23
CA PHE A 846 39.43 16.66 -30.10
C PHE A 846 38.12 16.00 -30.55
N ASN A 847 37.74 14.89 -29.92
CA ASN A 847 36.52 14.15 -30.26
C ASN A 847 35.38 14.47 -29.28
N VAL A 848 34.20 14.77 -29.83
CA VAL A 848 32.95 14.92 -29.07
C VAL A 848 31.92 14.00 -29.70
N ASN A 849 31.60 12.89 -29.04
CA ASN A 849 30.68 11.89 -29.58
C ASN A 849 29.75 11.33 -28.50
N ASN A 850 28.53 10.97 -28.88
CA ASN A 850 27.56 10.25 -28.03
C ASN A 850 27.21 10.96 -26.71
N ASN A 851 27.40 12.28 -26.59
CA ASN A 851 27.00 12.99 -25.38
C ASN A 851 25.52 13.38 -25.44
N PHE A 852 24.83 13.23 -24.32
CA PHE A 852 23.42 13.57 -24.18
C PHE A 852 23.23 14.94 -23.52
N PHE A 853 22.64 15.89 -24.24
CA PHE A 853 22.46 17.27 -23.76
C PHE A 853 21.02 17.51 -23.31
N VAL A 854 20.79 17.42 -22.00
CA VAL A 854 19.47 17.49 -21.40
C VAL A 854 19.18 18.92 -20.95
N GLN A 855 18.15 19.52 -21.58
CA GLN A 855 17.62 20.88 -21.36
C GLN A 855 18.57 22.03 -21.75
N GLY A 856 18.09 22.96 -22.58
CA GLY A 856 18.88 24.10 -23.11
C GLY A 856 18.69 25.43 -22.37
N LEU A 857 19.50 26.41 -22.78
CA LEU A 857 19.60 27.82 -22.32
C LEU A 857 18.36 28.39 -21.61
N HIS A 858 18.55 29.00 -20.43
CA HIS A 858 17.50 29.67 -19.64
C HIS A 858 16.40 28.75 -19.06
N ALA A 859 16.80 27.56 -18.61
CA ALA A 859 15.97 26.55 -17.93
C ALA A 859 15.42 26.97 -16.54
N GLY A 860 15.13 28.26 -16.32
CA GLY A 860 14.61 28.77 -15.04
C GLY A 860 13.24 28.22 -14.63
N ALA A 861 12.61 27.41 -15.48
CA ALA A 861 11.42 26.60 -15.21
C ALA A 861 11.29 25.39 -16.18
N ALA A 862 12.35 25.00 -16.90
CA ALA A 862 12.26 23.84 -17.80
C ALA A 862 12.26 22.55 -16.97
N ASP A 863 11.39 21.62 -17.33
CA ASP A 863 11.14 20.39 -16.58
C ASP A 863 10.93 19.20 -17.52
N SER A 864 11.69 19.14 -18.61
CA SER A 864 11.63 18.02 -19.57
C SER A 864 12.07 16.68 -18.97
N ASP A 865 12.74 16.72 -17.81
CA ASP A 865 13.13 15.55 -17.01
C ASP A 865 12.13 15.23 -15.87
N GLY A 866 11.16 16.12 -15.60
CA GLY A 866 10.21 15.97 -14.49
C GLY A 866 10.82 16.15 -13.09
N LEU A 867 12.07 16.61 -12.98
CA LEU A 867 12.84 16.65 -11.74
C LEU A 867 12.87 18.02 -11.06
N LEU A 868 12.22 19.05 -11.61
CA LEU A 868 12.27 20.41 -11.07
C LEU A 868 11.74 20.48 -9.62
N ALA A 869 10.66 19.75 -9.31
CA ALA A 869 10.11 19.69 -7.96
C ALA A 869 11.05 18.95 -6.98
N ALA A 870 11.63 17.82 -7.42
CA ALA A 870 12.59 17.05 -6.62
C ALA A 870 13.84 17.88 -6.32
N LEU A 871 14.37 18.63 -7.29
CA LEU A 871 15.50 19.53 -7.10
C LEU A 871 15.19 20.67 -6.12
N SER A 872 13.98 21.25 -6.19
CA SER A 872 13.58 22.36 -5.30
C SER A 872 13.45 21.96 -3.82
N THR A 873 13.28 20.68 -3.55
CA THR A 873 13.08 20.11 -2.21
C THR A 873 14.26 19.22 -1.77
N SER A 874 15.24 19.02 -2.65
CA SER A 874 16.38 18.14 -2.45
C SER A 874 17.27 18.59 -1.28
N SER A 875 17.60 17.65 -0.41
CA SER A 875 18.64 17.80 0.63
C SER A 875 20.07 17.65 0.07
N PHE A 876 20.22 17.35 -1.23
CA PHE A 876 21.48 17.09 -1.91
C PHE A 876 22.07 18.36 -2.54
N GLY A 877 22.05 19.48 -1.82
CA GLY A 877 22.85 20.67 -2.16
C GLY A 877 22.42 21.54 -3.35
N TYR A 878 21.34 21.19 -4.08
CA TYR A 878 20.82 22.01 -5.19
C TYR A 878 20.10 23.28 -4.70
N THR A 879 20.85 24.33 -4.40
CA THR A 879 20.27 25.63 -4.02
C THR A 879 19.78 26.41 -5.25
N GLY A 880 18.68 27.19 -5.17
CA GLY A 880 18.33 28.19 -6.18
C GLY A 880 17.24 27.84 -7.21
N PHE A 881 16.68 26.61 -7.20
CA PHE A 881 15.65 26.17 -8.15
C PHE A 881 14.18 26.51 -7.77
N GLY A 882 13.94 27.24 -6.68
CA GLY A 882 12.58 27.55 -6.16
C GLY A 882 12.10 29.00 -6.31
N SER A 883 12.90 29.92 -6.85
CA SER A 883 12.51 31.34 -6.97
C SER A 883 12.92 31.91 -8.33
N GLY A 884 12.06 31.76 -9.34
CA GLY A 884 12.11 32.44 -10.65
C GLY A 884 13.51 32.80 -11.16
N GLY A 885 14.13 31.89 -11.91
CA GLY A 885 15.53 31.97 -12.30
C GLY A 885 15.97 33.28 -12.96
N TYR A 886 17.18 33.72 -12.61
CA TYR A 886 17.91 34.82 -13.26
C TYR A 886 18.37 34.40 -14.66
N GLY A 887 17.46 34.41 -15.63
CA GLY A 887 17.81 34.38 -17.05
C GLY A 887 18.11 35.80 -17.56
N TYR A 888 19.18 35.95 -18.35
CA TYR A 888 19.35 37.14 -19.19
C TYR A 888 18.21 37.19 -20.22
N GLY A 889 17.13 37.90 -19.88
CA GLY A 889 15.94 37.99 -20.71
C GLY A 889 14.83 38.81 -20.06
N GLY A 890 15.19 39.84 -19.30
CA GLY A 890 14.22 40.80 -18.77
C GLY A 890 13.65 41.66 -19.90
N GLY A 891 12.53 41.24 -20.46
CA GLY A 891 11.66 42.09 -21.28
C GLY A 891 11.08 41.39 -22.51
N GLY A 892 9.81 40.96 -22.42
CA GLY A 892 9.04 40.58 -23.60
C GLY A 892 8.00 39.51 -23.30
N SER A 893 6.77 39.94 -23.03
CA SER A 893 5.56 39.13 -23.09
C SER A 893 5.47 38.36 -24.41
N GLY A 894 5.41 37.02 -24.34
CA GLY A 894 5.14 36.15 -25.48
C GLY A 894 5.62 34.72 -25.22
N GLY A 895 4.75 33.86 -24.72
CA GLY A 895 5.07 32.43 -24.59
C GLY A 895 5.26 31.78 -25.96
N PRO A 896 6.23 30.87 -26.13
CA PRO A 896 6.18 29.88 -27.19
C PRO A 896 5.67 28.57 -26.61
N VAL A 897 4.47 28.19 -27.06
CA VAL A 897 4.04 26.78 -27.07
C VAL A 897 4.89 26.10 -28.15
N GLY A 898 5.93 25.38 -27.72
CA GLY A 898 6.73 24.52 -28.59
C GLY A 898 6.20 23.11 -28.53
N ALA A 899 5.43 22.70 -29.54
CA ALA A 899 5.02 21.31 -29.75
C ALA A 899 6.27 20.43 -29.96
N VAL A 900 6.38 19.36 -29.19
CA VAL A 900 7.29 18.25 -29.50
C VAL A 900 6.59 17.40 -30.56
N THR A 901 7.05 17.49 -31.80
CA THR A 901 6.80 16.46 -32.81
C THR A 901 7.81 15.33 -32.60
N ASP A 902 7.29 14.14 -32.36
CA ASP A 902 7.91 12.82 -32.57
C ASP A 902 8.94 12.87 -33.72
N GLY A 903 10.19 12.57 -33.37
CA GLY A 903 11.33 12.50 -34.25
C GLY A 903 11.44 11.17 -34.99
N SER A 904 10.37 10.69 -35.61
CA SER A 904 10.46 9.60 -36.59
C SER A 904 10.88 10.14 -37.97
N GLY A 905 12.19 10.15 -38.19
CA GLY A 905 12.82 10.09 -39.52
C GLY A 905 13.45 11.38 -40.06
N ALA A 906 14.79 11.40 -40.18
CA ALA A 906 15.50 11.47 -41.47
C ALA A 906 17.03 11.58 -41.31
N THR A 907 17.71 10.64 -41.99
CA THR A 907 19.13 10.50 -42.40
C THR A 907 20.22 10.34 -41.36
#